data_AF-A0A7S4GH50-F1
#
_entry.id   AF-A0A7S4GH50-F1
#
_cell.length_a   1.000
_cell.length_b   1.000
_cell.length_c   1.000
_cell.angle_alpha   90.00
_cell.angle_beta   90.00
_cell.angle_gamma   90.00
#
_symmetry.space_group_name_H-M   'P 1'
#
loop_
_entity.id
_entity.type
_entity.pdbx_description
1 polymer ?
#
loop_
_entity_poly.entity_id
_entity_poly.type
_entity_poly.pdbx_seq_one_letter_code
_entity_poly.pdbx_strand_id
1 'polypeptide(L)'
;MDLNFLRHDLLTTSSTARHCLRVLPLGKKNKQKLVLGDSTGQVQALSLGKSLELVLSFKMSPALQGQQAKPINYIDLSTDKIFVASGEVISGITRKGKCFFRLETNLSENISSMAVRTPYIWTAGEYVLNVFEEGREAHFYMSPDKVNHITVEQISDKTLDSVLACNDRMLRVVKNSDLVSEHPVEGAAKTVAVYSTKNNGSNKDIVYGTDSGHLGAFKITSGGLQKKWLKEDEKNTGGINCILVSDFTKDGVSDLICGRDNGFMEIFNFEGANAEPTLIYQTTLNETITSMDTGLITNIQKDEIAVSTYSGKILCFSNHQNDAPPPLIPSSTTSAAAAKTAELTKKRNEKKIQAVTQDIEKLKEKLKKQKAEYGRMSEDHIAVSAEYKIKDKFVLDSSACWILTLELDCPIELAALQCDVDVELIDVDANIAIVSKNKPERDSSTKLLATYRNTESVNRMEIKVRTVEGQYGTLQVFVLPKLSPKTAQLASYQIRPLSLHQRQTEKPAGIDDLSMNTLTMQGPFSFSDMISWMGQCLPDVPEKTQTDEVTYYFKSTFQGTMLVAKIKAGEGVFKSDSVSTLAILKDFITKQATTRKMQVKSPFEIKDDTCANVLQLLHPKLQYQLSLSEKVKLIDALKEIEMQEQDVSFLSEQYKEILENHKSIEKEFEMQPRRLEFLHGIVKNLYNDKYKFKGQNVSHKLPVLQGLLEKYDLKEVQAFFAQS
;
A
#
# COMPACT_ATOMS: atom_id res chain seq x y z
N MET A 1 26.77 3.60 -10.08
CA MET A 1 26.66 3.12 -11.47
C MET A 1 25.28 3.50 -11.95
N ASP A 2 25.18 4.31 -13.01
CA ASP A 2 23.86 4.70 -13.54
C ASP A 2 23.32 3.60 -14.44
N LEU A 3 22.39 2.81 -13.91
CA LEU A 3 21.65 1.83 -14.69
C LEU A 3 20.61 2.55 -15.55
N ASN A 4 20.65 2.32 -16.86
CA ASN A 4 19.64 2.82 -17.79
C ASN A 4 18.87 1.63 -18.39
N PHE A 5 17.56 1.61 -18.15
CA PHE A 5 16.67 0.55 -18.64
C PHE A 5 15.79 1.06 -19.75
N LEU A 6 15.66 0.27 -20.82
CA LEU A 6 14.73 0.54 -21.90
C LEU A 6 13.45 -0.25 -21.69
N ARG A 7 12.32 0.47 -21.74
CA ARG A 7 10.99 -0.09 -21.59
C ARG A 7 10.46 -0.62 -22.93
N HIS A 8 9.97 -1.85 -22.93
CA HIS A 8 9.28 -2.49 -24.05
C HIS A 8 7.87 -2.90 -23.65
N ASP A 9 6.87 -2.36 -24.35
CA ASP A 9 5.47 -2.74 -24.15
C ASP A 9 5.14 -3.98 -25.01
N LEU A 10 4.79 -5.09 -24.37
CA LEU A 10 4.59 -6.38 -25.05
C LEU A 10 3.16 -6.60 -25.51
N LEU A 11 2.22 -6.62 -24.56
CA LEU A 11 0.78 -6.77 -24.79
C LEU A 11 -0.04 -6.24 -23.62
N THR A 12 -1.36 -6.15 -23.84
CA THR A 12 -2.33 -5.91 -22.78
C THR A 12 -3.31 -7.09 -22.73
N THR A 13 -3.56 -7.59 -21.53
CA THR A 13 -4.57 -8.63 -21.22
C THR A 13 -5.61 -8.07 -20.25
N SER A 14 -6.57 -8.88 -19.81
CA SER A 14 -7.48 -8.49 -18.73
C SER A 14 -6.72 -8.26 -17.41
N SER A 15 -7.38 -7.73 -16.37
CA SER A 15 -6.73 -7.44 -15.10
C SER A 15 -5.98 -8.66 -14.53
N THR A 16 -4.80 -8.45 -13.95
CA THR A 16 -3.97 -9.55 -13.43
C THR A 16 -3.98 -9.58 -11.90
N ALA A 17 -3.98 -10.80 -11.33
CA ALA A 17 -3.74 -11.01 -9.90
C ALA A 17 -2.23 -11.01 -9.60
N ARG A 18 -1.88 -11.00 -8.31
CA ARG A 18 -0.48 -11.03 -7.90
C ARG A 18 0.18 -12.35 -8.30
N HIS A 19 1.46 -12.31 -8.66
CA HIS A 19 2.23 -13.51 -9.00
C HIS A 19 1.64 -14.35 -10.16
N CYS A 20 0.89 -13.73 -11.07
CA CYS A 20 0.33 -14.39 -12.25
C CYS A 20 1.18 -14.26 -13.52
N LEU A 21 2.45 -13.85 -13.39
CA LEU A 21 3.43 -13.80 -14.48
C LEU A 21 4.68 -14.59 -14.09
N ARG A 22 5.13 -15.47 -14.98
CA ARG A 22 6.35 -16.26 -14.81
C ARG A 22 7.10 -16.46 -16.13
N VAL A 23 8.42 -16.48 -16.07
CA VAL A 23 9.32 -16.80 -17.18
C VAL A 23 9.76 -18.24 -17.01
N LEU A 24 9.37 -19.10 -17.95
CA LEU A 24 9.83 -20.48 -17.97
C LEU A 24 11.35 -20.54 -18.14
N PRO A 25 12.04 -21.52 -17.54
CA PRO A 25 13.48 -21.69 -17.73
C PRO A 25 13.84 -21.93 -19.20
N LEU A 26 15.12 -21.91 -19.53
CA LEU A 26 15.55 -22.15 -20.91
C LEU A 26 15.05 -23.50 -21.44
N GLY A 27 14.38 -23.46 -22.59
CA GLY A 27 13.90 -24.65 -23.28
C GLY A 27 14.85 -25.14 -24.34
N LYS A 28 14.40 -26.16 -25.09
CA LYS A 28 15.04 -26.57 -26.34
C LYS A 28 15.14 -25.35 -27.27
N LYS A 29 16.33 -25.09 -27.82
CA LYS A 29 16.69 -23.93 -28.69
C LYS A 29 16.98 -22.60 -27.97
N ASN A 30 17.36 -22.61 -26.69
CA ASN A 30 17.78 -21.43 -25.93
C ASN A 30 16.76 -20.28 -25.95
N LYS A 31 15.47 -20.64 -25.86
CA LYS A 31 14.37 -19.67 -25.78
C LYS A 31 13.55 -19.92 -24.53
N GLN A 32 13.24 -18.83 -23.83
CA GLN A 32 12.29 -18.85 -22.72
C GLN A 32 10.88 -18.53 -23.22
N LYS A 33 9.90 -18.79 -22.35
CA LYS A 33 8.52 -18.39 -22.59
C LYS A 33 8.03 -17.57 -21.42
N LEU A 34 7.42 -16.44 -21.70
CA LEU A 34 6.70 -15.66 -20.71
C LEU A 34 5.29 -16.21 -20.61
N VAL A 35 4.88 -16.68 -19.43
CA VAL A 35 3.55 -17.22 -19.15
C VAL A 35 2.81 -16.23 -18.27
N LEU A 36 1.54 -15.99 -18.57
CA LEU A 36 0.70 -15.10 -17.80
C LEU A 36 -0.73 -15.61 -17.69
N GLY A 37 -1.38 -15.31 -16.57
CA GLY A 37 -2.78 -15.60 -16.29
C GLY A 37 -3.58 -14.35 -15.95
N ASP A 38 -4.85 -14.31 -16.33
CA ASP A 38 -5.70 -13.12 -16.14
C ASP A 38 -7.05 -13.41 -15.44
N SER A 39 -7.78 -12.33 -15.14
CA SER A 39 -9.07 -12.37 -14.45
C SER A 39 -10.19 -13.06 -15.22
N THR A 40 -10.01 -13.30 -16.53
CA THR A 40 -11.00 -14.05 -17.34
C THR A 40 -10.75 -15.56 -17.31
N GLY A 41 -9.76 -16.02 -16.55
CA GLY A 41 -9.40 -17.42 -16.47
C GLY A 41 -8.63 -17.92 -17.69
N GLN A 42 -7.99 -17.01 -18.43
CA GLN A 42 -7.13 -17.33 -19.56
C GLN A 42 -5.68 -17.43 -19.09
N VAL A 43 -4.98 -18.45 -19.61
CA VAL A 43 -3.53 -18.61 -19.48
C VAL A 43 -2.94 -18.55 -20.88
N GLN A 44 -1.99 -17.64 -21.08
CA GLN A 44 -1.31 -17.45 -22.35
C GLN A 44 0.20 -17.43 -22.18
N ALA A 45 0.91 -17.94 -23.18
CA ALA A 45 2.37 -17.94 -23.20
C ALA A 45 2.90 -17.28 -24.46
N LEU A 46 3.91 -16.43 -24.30
CA LEU A 46 4.60 -15.72 -25.37
C LEU A 46 6.02 -16.27 -25.49
N SER A 47 6.57 -16.30 -26.71
CA SER A 47 7.98 -16.63 -26.91
C SER A 47 8.50 -16.01 -28.20
N LEU A 48 9.83 -15.99 -28.37
CA LEU A 48 10.45 -15.51 -29.60
C LEU A 48 10.23 -16.48 -30.77
N GLY A 49 9.58 -15.98 -31.82
CA GLY A 49 9.43 -16.63 -33.11
C GLY A 49 10.76 -16.81 -33.86
N LYS A 50 10.71 -17.36 -35.08
CA LYS A 50 11.91 -17.56 -35.91
C LYS A 50 12.54 -16.24 -36.33
N SER A 51 11.71 -15.23 -36.58
CA SER A 51 12.02 -13.84 -36.94
C SER A 51 12.45 -12.97 -35.75
N LEU A 52 12.63 -13.55 -34.55
CA LEU A 52 12.88 -12.82 -33.30
C LEU A 52 11.77 -11.83 -32.91
N GLU A 53 10.56 -12.03 -33.43
CA GLU A 53 9.37 -11.31 -32.93
C GLU A 53 8.66 -12.12 -31.84
N LEU A 54 8.05 -11.43 -30.89
CA LEU A 54 7.26 -12.05 -29.85
C LEU A 54 5.99 -12.65 -30.48
N VAL A 55 5.74 -13.94 -30.28
CA VAL A 55 4.57 -14.65 -30.80
C VAL A 55 3.81 -15.39 -29.70
N LEU A 56 2.49 -15.46 -29.85
CA LEU A 56 1.64 -16.27 -29.00
C LEU A 56 1.95 -17.76 -29.22
N SER A 57 2.44 -18.41 -28.18
CA SER A 57 2.81 -19.83 -28.21
C SER A 57 1.61 -20.74 -27.92
N PHE A 58 0.78 -20.36 -26.96
CA PHE A 58 -0.52 -20.97 -26.70
C PHE A 58 -1.38 -19.98 -25.91
N LYS A 59 -2.69 -20.17 -25.98
CA LYS A 59 -3.71 -19.53 -25.14
C LYS A 59 -4.77 -20.57 -24.82
N MET A 60 -5.11 -20.74 -23.56
CA MET A 60 -6.09 -21.72 -23.11
C MET A 60 -6.80 -21.26 -21.84
N SER A 61 -7.96 -21.86 -21.55
CA SER A 61 -8.56 -21.79 -20.22
C SER A 61 -8.38 -23.11 -19.47
N PRO A 62 -7.93 -23.10 -18.21
CA PRO A 62 -7.87 -24.31 -17.37
C PRO A 62 -9.25 -24.85 -16.97
N ALA A 63 -10.33 -24.14 -17.25
CA ALA A 63 -11.69 -24.60 -16.98
C ALA A 63 -12.04 -25.84 -17.82
N LEU A 64 -12.80 -26.76 -17.22
CA LEU A 64 -13.35 -27.90 -17.96
C LEU A 64 -14.41 -27.41 -18.95
N GLN A 65 -14.61 -28.17 -20.03
CA GLN A 65 -15.60 -27.84 -21.04
C GLN A 65 -17.01 -27.77 -20.40
N GLY A 66 -17.69 -26.63 -20.57
CA GLY A 66 -18.99 -26.37 -19.96
C GLY A 66 -18.95 -25.76 -18.55
N GLN A 67 -17.77 -25.63 -17.92
CA GLN A 67 -17.62 -24.86 -16.68
C GLN A 67 -17.29 -23.39 -16.98
N GLN A 68 -17.78 -22.50 -16.11
CA GLN A 68 -17.40 -21.09 -16.16
C GLN A 68 -15.92 -20.93 -15.79
N ALA A 69 -15.18 -20.15 -16.57
CA ALA A 69 -13.80 -19.82 -16.25
C ALA A 69 -13.76 -18.96 -14.99
N LYS A 70 -12.98 -19.41 -13.99
CA LYS A 70 -12.66 -18.62 -12.80
C LYS A 70 -11.37 -17.81 -13.07
N PRO A 71 -11.19 -16.65 -12.41
CA PRO A 71 -9.95 -15.88 -12.49
C PRO A 71 -8.71 -16.72 -12.17
N ILE A 72 -7.58 -16.42 -12.83
CA ILE A 72 -6.29 -16.99 -12.45
C ILE A 72 -5.74 -16.21 -11.26
N ASN A 73 -5.54 -16.89 -10.13
CA ASN A 73 -5.16 -16.27 -8.87
C ASN A 73 -3.66 -16.31 -8.61
N TYR A 74 -2.97 -17.35 -9.09
CA TYR A 74 -1.53 -17.52 -8.87
C TYR A 74 -0.91 -18.46 -9.92
N ILE A 75 0.35 -18.22 -10.28
CA ILE A 75 1.15 -19.13 -11.12
C ILE A 75 2.48 -19.43 -10.43
N ASP A 76 2.80 -20.71 -10.31
CA ASP A 76 4.13 -21.16 -9.91
C ASP A 76 4.72 -22.16 -10.91
N LEU A 77 6.04 -22.30 -10.87
CA LEU A 77 6.77 -23.20 -11.74
C LEU A 77 7.42 -24.33 -10.94
N SER A 78 7.36 -25.55 -11.48
CA SER A 78 8.24 -26.64 -11.07
C SER A 78 8.96 -27.14 -12.30
N THR A 79 10.26 -26.85 -12.39
CA THR A 79 11.08 -27.08 -13.59
C THR A 79 10.47 -26.44 -14.85
N ASP A 80 10.02 -27.24 -15.83
CA ASP A 80 9.39 -26.76 -17.07
C ASP A 80 7.85 -26.86 -17.07
N LYS A 81 7.24 -27.19 -15.92
CA LYS A 81 5.80 -27.32 -15.73
C LYS A 81 5.24 -26.07 -15.07
N ILE A 82 4.09 -25.65 -15.56
CA ILE A 82 3.35 -24.48 -15.10
C ILE A 82 2.24 -25.01 -14.19
N PHE A 83 2.17 -24.54 -12.95
CA PHE A 83 1.05 -24.82 -12.06
C PHE A 83 0.24 -23.55 -11.89
N VAL A 84 -1.07 -23.67 -12.10
CA VAL A 84 -1.99 -22.53 -12.11
C VAL A 84 -3.08 -22.75 -11.09
N ALA A 85 -3.26 -21.80 -10.18
CA ALA A 85 -4.36 -21.77 -9.23
C ALA A 85 -5.51 -20.92 -9.77
N SER A 86 -6.72 -21.45 -9.75
CA SER A 86 -7.93 -20.81 -10.25
C SER A 86 -9.11 -21.19 -9.36
N GLY A 87 -9.51 -20.30 -8.45
CA GLY A 87 -10.41 -20.63 -7.35
C GLY A 87 -9.80 -21.68 -6.43
N GLU A 88 -10.50 -22.79 -6.18
CA GLU A 88 -10.03 -23.92 -5.37
C GLU A 88 -9.33 -25.02 -6.20
N VAL A 89 -9.01 -24.76 -7.47
CA VAL A 89 -8.46 -25.77 -8.38
C VAL A 89 -7.04 -25.43 -8.79
N ILE A 90 -6.16 -26.44 -8.74
CA ILE A 90 -4.79 -26.38 -9.26
C ILE A 90 -4.73 -27.17 -10.57
N SER A 91 -4.27 -26.53 -11.64
CA SER A 91 -4.06 -27.18 -12.94
C SER A 91 -2.59 -27.16 -13.31
N GLY A 92 -2.03 -28.32 -13.66
CA GLY A 92 -0.68 -28.47 -14.19
C GLY A 92 -0.69 -28.46 -15.71
N ILE A 93 0.04 -27.52 -16.29
CA ILE A 93 0.13 -27.26 -17.73
C ILE A 93 1.57 -27.45 -18.19
N THR A 94 1.74 -28.16 -19.30
CA THR A 94 3.05 -28.32 -19.94
C THR A 94 3.49 -27.03 -20.63
N ARG A 95 4.79 -26.86 -20.90
CA ARG A 95 5.32 -25.76 -21.75
C ARG A 95 4.61 -25.58 -23.11
N LYS A 96 3.90 -26.60 -23.60
CA LYS A 96 3.14 -26.56 -24.87
C LYS A 96 1.66 -26.18 -24.71
N GLY A 97 1.17 -25.95 -23.49
CA GLY A 97 -0.24 -25.63 -23.24
C GLY A 97 -1.16 -26.84 -23.11
N LYS A 98 -0.62 -28.06 -22.93
CA LYS A 98 -1.43 -29.25 -22.60
C LYS A 98 -1.57 -29.39 -21.09
N CYS A 99 -2.80 -29.46 -20.59
CA CYS A 99 -3.09 -29.82 -19.20
C CYS A 99 -2.75 -31.30 -18.94
N PHE A 100 -1.99 -31.59 -17.88
CA PHE A 100 -1.54 -32.95 -17.53
C PHE A 100 -1.87 -33.34 -16.08
N PHE A 101 -2.23 -32.37 -15.25
CA PHE A 101 -2.53 -32.57 -13.84
C PHE A 101 -3.68 -31.65 -13.45
N ARG A 102 -4.57 -32.12 -12.59
CA ARG A 102 -5.62 -31.32 -12.00
C ARG A 102 -5.86 -31.82 -10.57
N LEU A 103 -5.92 -30.89 -9.64
CA LEU A 103 -6.27 -31.13 -8.25
C LEU A 103 -7.41 -30.16 -7.91
N GLU A 104 -8.57 -30.70 -7.62
CA GLU A 104 -9.67 -29.94 -7.03
C GLU A 104 -9.52 -30.06 -5.52
N THR A 105 -9.22 -28.94 -4.87
CA THR A 105 -9.02 -28.92 -3.44
C THR A 105 -10.38 -28.83 -2.74
N ASN A 106 -10.54 -29.48 -1.59
CA ASN A 106 -11.77 -29.38 -0.78
C ASN A 106 -11.78 -28.11 0.09
N LEU A 107 -11.12 -27.04 -0.37
CA LEU A 107 -11.00 -25.79 0.38
C LEU A 107 -12.31 -25.01 0.31
N SER A 108 -12.63 -24.32 1.40
CA SER A 108 -13.73 -23.35 1.45
C SER A 108 -13.33 -21.97 0.91
N GLU A 109 -12.05 -21.77 0.62
CA GLU A 109 -11.45 -20.50 0.23
C GLU A 109 -10.75 -20.63 -1.11
N ASN A 110 -10.77 -19.56 -1.91
CA ASN A 110 -9.98 -19.49 -3.13
C ASN A 110 -8.48 -19.50 -2.79
N ILE A 111 -7.69 -20.25 -3.57
CA ILE A 111 -6.24 -20.24 -3.44
C ILE A 111 -5.73 -18.85 -3.84
N SER A 112 -5.03 -18.19 -2.92
CA SER A 112 -4.49 -16.84 -3.08
C SER A 112 -2.96 -16.84 -3.27
N SER A 113 -2.28 -17.87 -2.76
CA SER A 113 -0.83 -18.06 -2.87
C SER A 113 -0.49 -19.54 -2.97
N MET A 114 0.58 -19.88 -3.69
CA MET A 114 1.01 -21.27 -3.88
C MET A 114 2.54 -21.38 -3.99
N ALA A 115 3.10 -22.49 -3.51
CA ALA A 115 4.49 -22.87 -3.73
C ALA A 115 4.57 -24.35 -4.14
N VAL A 116 5.25 -24.65 -5.24
CA VAL A 116 5.35 -26.01 -5.79
C VAL A 116 6.78 -26.52 -5.66
N ARG A 117 6.97 -27.60 -4.90
CA ARG A 117 8.24 -28.35 -4.82
C ARG A 117 7.92 -29.84 -4.94
N THR A 118 7.76 -30.30 -6.18
CA THR A 118 7.32 -31.67 -6.50
C THR A 118 8.12 -32.71 -5.69
N PRO A 119 7.44 -33.67 -5.02
CA PRO A 119 6.01 -34.04 -5.14
C PRO A 119 5.03 -33.21 -4.29
N TYR A 120 5.50 -32.18 -3.59
CA TYR A 120 4.68 -31.38 -2.67
C TYR A 120 4.16 -30.08 -3.29
N ILE A 121 2.95 -29.68 -2.88
CA ILE A 121 2.31 -28.41 -3.24
C ILE A 121 1.78 -27.76 -1.96
N TRP A 122 2.23 -26.54 -1.66
CA TRP A 122 1.68 -25.70 -0.61
C TRP A 122 0.70 -24.72 -1.21
N THR A 123 -0.46 -24.57 -0.59
CA THR A 123 -1.46 -23.56 -0.97
C THR A 123 -1.89 -22.77 0.26
N ALA A 124 -2.09 -21.47 0.08
CA ALA A 124 -2.75 -20.64 1.07
C ALA A 124 -4.02 -20.03 0.50
N GLY A 125 -5.08 -20.05 1.30
CA GLY A 125 -6.32 -19.31 1.09
C GLY A 125 -6.25 -17.94 1.74
N GLU A 126 -7.34 -17.53 2.38
CA GLU A 126 -7.41 -16.33 3.21
C GLU A 126 -6.91 -16.62 4.63
N TYR A 127 -7.31 -17.73 5.25
CA TYR A 127 -6.87 -18.12 6.60
C TYR A 127 -6.18 -19.47 6.67
N VAL A 128 -6.30 -20.27 5.61
CA VAL A 128 -5.86 -21.67 5.63
C VAL A 128 -4.58 -21.87 4.84
N LEU A 129 -3.66 -22.66 5.39
CA LEU A 129 -2.52 -23.27 4.70
C LEU A 129 -2.77 -24.78 4.57
N ASN A 130 -2.62 -25.32 3.36
CA ASN A 130 -2.63 -26.76 3.10
C ASN A 130 -1.34 -27.19 2.42
N VAL A 131 -0.91 -28.42 2.72
CA VAL A 131 0.20 -29.08 2.06
C VAL A 131 -0.32 -30.36 1.45
N PHE A 132 -0.14 -30.51 0.13
CA PHE A 132 -0.48 -31.71 -0.62
C PHE A 132 0.78 -32.47 -1.00
N GLU A 133 0.78 -33.78 -0.79
CA GLU A 133 1.80 -34.71 -1.27
C GLU A 133 1.16 -35.64 -2.31
N GLU A 134 1.67 -35.63 -3.54
CA GLU A 134 1.11 -36.43 -4.64
C GLU A 134 -0.41 -36.21 -4.87
N GLY A 135 -0.89 -34.99 -4.59
CA GLY A 135 -2.31 -34.62 -4.74
C GLY A 135 -3.22 -35.04 -3.59
N ARG A 136 -2.69 -35.60 -2.50
CA ARG A 136 -3.42 -35.88 -1.25
C ARG A 136 -3.03 -34.88 -0.18
N GLU A 137 -4.00 -34.40 0.58
CA GLU A 137 -3.73 -33.50 1.70
C GLU A 137 -2.91 -34.24 2.77
N ALA A 138 -1.75 -33.69 3.11
CA ALA A 138 -0.84 -34.21 4.12
C ALA A 138 -0.90 -33.38 5.41
N HIS A 139 -0.98 -32.04 5.28
CA HIS A 139 -0.98 -31.13 6.42
C HIS A 139 -1.93 -29.94 6.21
N PHE A 140 -2.40 -29.39 7.33
CA PHE A 140 -3.36 -28.30 7.41
C PHE A 140 -3.01 -27.39 8.59
N TYR A 141 -3.04 -26.07 8.38
CA TYR A 141 -2.88 -25.08 9.43
C TYR A 141 -3.86 -23.92 9.22
N MET A 142 -4.50 -23.46 10.28
CA MET A 142 -5.39 -22.30 10.28
C MET A 142 -4.69 -21.12 10.94
N SER A 143 -4.37 -20.10 10.15
CA SER A 143 -3.76 -18.87 10.61
C SER A 143 -4.74 -18.05 11.46
N PRO A 144 -4.28 -17.38 12.53
CA PRO A 144 -5.14 -16.49 13.32
C PRO A 144 -5.70 -15.29 12.52
N ASP A 145 -4.97 -14.86 11.49
CA ASP A 145 -5.30 -13.72 10.65
C ASP A 145 -5.03 -14.02 9.16
N LYS A 146 -5.33 -13.08 8.27
CA LYS A 146 -5.29 -13.33 6.83
C LYS A 146 -3.87 -13.58 6.34
N VAL A 147 -3.67 -14.61 5.55
CA VAL A 147 -2.42 -14.93 4.86
C VAL A 147 -2.39 -14.20 3.52
N ASN A 148 -1.44 -13.29 3.35
CA ASN A 148 -1.28 -12.52 2.12
C ASN A 148 -0.36 -13.22 1.10
N HIS A 149 0.64 -13.99 1.54
CA HIS A 149 1.59 -14.68 0.67
C HIS A 149 2.32 -15.79 1.45
N ILE A 150 2.79 -16.82 0.74
CA ILE A 150 3.63 -17.87 1.33
C ILE A 150 4.93 -18.06 0.54
N THR A 151 5.97 -18.46 1.24
CA THR A 151 7.17 -19.07 0.65
C THR A 151 7.55 -20.32 1.44
N VAL A 152 8.42 -21.15 0.89
CA VAL A 152 8.80 -22.45 1.46
C VAL A 152 10.32 -22.60 1.42
N GLU A 153 10.94 -22.88 2.55
CA GLU A 153 12.39 -23.06 2.69
C GLU A 153 12.75 -23.91 3.93
N GLN A 154 13.96 -24.47 3.97
CA GLN A 154 14.47 -25.17 5.15
C GLN A 154 14.87 -24.17 6.24
N ILE A 155 14.09 -24.07 7.32
CA ILE A 155 14.33 -23.11 8.43
C ILE A 155 14.74 -23.82 9.71
N SER A 156 13.93 -24.77 10.19
CA SER A 156 14.12 -25.40 11.49
C SER A 156 15.00 -26.64 11.39
N ASP A 157 14.73 -27.50 10.39
CA ASP A 157 15.35 -28.82 10.18
C ASP A 157 15.75 -29.05 8.72
N LYS A 158 16.07 -30.30 8.34
CA LYS A 158 16.28 -30.72 6.94
C LYS A 158 14.98 -30.78 6.09
N THR A 159 13.82 -30.46 6.68
CA THR A 159 12.52 -30.43 5.98
C THR A 159 12.17 -29.01 5.54
N LEU A 160 11.27 -28.91 4.57
CA LEU A 160 10.76 -27.64 4.10
C LEU A 160 9.68 -27.12 5.04
N ASP A 161 9.87 -25.90 5.54
CA ASP A 161 8.92 -25.17 6.38
C ASP A 161 8.23 -24.08 5.55
N SER A 162 7.00 -23.75 5.91
CA SER A 162 6.23 -22.67 5.28
C SER A 162 6.45 -21.37 6.04
N VAL A 163 6.71 -20.28 5.33
CA VAL A 163 6.69 -18.92 5.89
C VAL A 163 5.48 -18.19 5.35
N LEU A 164 4.60 -17.79 6.26
CA LEU A 164 3.35 -17.09 5.97
C LEU A 164 3.55 -15.60 6.26
N ALA A 165 3.29 -14.76 5.26
CA ALA A 165 3.17 -13.32 5.42
C ALA A 165 1.72 -12.98 5.79
N CYS A 166 1.48 -12.58 7.04
CA CYS A 166 0.14 -12.37 7.57
C CYS A 166 -0.22 -10.88 7.68
N ASN A 167 -1.53 -10.60 7.65
CA ASN A 167 -2.07 -9.25 7.61
C ASN A 167 -2.06 -8.54 8.99
N ASP A 168 -1.97 -9.30 10.08
CA ASP A 168 -1.82 -8.82 11.46
C ASP A 168 -0.38 -8.41 11.85
N ARG A 169 0.47 -8.16 10.85
CA ARG A 169 1.87 -7.73 10.99
C ARG A 169 2.81 -8.80 11.57
N MET A 170 2.58 -10.06 11.19
CA MET A 170 3.41 -11.19 11.58
C MET A 170 3.94 -11.95 10.36
N LEU A 171 5.18 -12.43 10.45
CA LEU A 171 5.64 -13.58 9.69
C LEU A 171 5.53 -14.83 10.56
N ARG A 172 4.90 -15.88 10.05
CA ARG A 172 4.72 -17.15 10.79
C ARG A 172 5.47 -18.27 10.11
N VAL A 173 6.29 -18.99 10.86
CA VAL A 173 6.93 -20.23 10.39
C VAL A 173 6.07 -21.40 10.83
N VAL A 174 5.55 -22.15 9.86
CA VAL A 174 4.69 -23.31 10.07
C VAL A 174 5.39 -24.54 9.51
N LYS A 175 5.53 -25.56 10.35
CA LYS A 175 6.08 -26.85 9.96
C LYS A 175 4.96 -27.87 10.03
N ASN A 176 4.67 -28.53 8.92
CA ASN A 176 3.53 -29.43 8.80
C ASN A 176 2.23 -28.70 9.18
N SER A 177 1.60 -29.09 10.29
CA SER A 177 0.37 -28.48 10.82
C SER A 177 0.62 -27.56 12.03
N ASP A 178 1.88 -27.43 12.47
CA ASP A 178 2.23 -26.78 13.73
C ASP A 178 2.93 -25.44 13.51
N LEU A 179 2.51 -24.43 14.27
CA LEU A 179 3.19 -23.13 14.34
C LEU A 179 4.51 -23.28 15.11
N VAL A 180 5.63 -22.95 14.46
CA VAL A 180 6.97 -23.04 15.04
C VAL A 180 7.39 -21.72 15.69
N SER A 181 7.21 -20.60 14.99
CA SER A 181 7.58 -19.28 15.50
C SER A 181 6.79 -18.16 14.81
N GLU A 182 6.68 -17.03 15.51
CA GLU A 182 6.07 -15.80 15.02
C GLU A 182 7.07 -14.64 15.13
N HIS A 183 7.12 -13.81 14.10
CA HIS A 183 8.07 -12.69 14.00
C HIS A 183 7.30 -11.41 13.65
N PRO A 184 7.26 -10.41 14.54
CA PRO A 184 6.55 -9.17 14.28
C PRO A 184 7.27 -8.32 13.24
N VAL A 185 6.50 -7.61 12.41
CA VAL A 185 7.00 -6.72 11.34
C VAL A 185 6.27 -5.36 11.32
N GLU A 186 6.77 -4.42 10.53
CA GLU A 186 6.45 -2.98 10.57
C GLU A 186 5.13 -2.58 9.88
N GLY A 187 4.44 -3.54 9.28
CA GLY A 187 3.17 -3.37 8.58
C GLY A 187 2.56 -4.72 8.24
N ALA A 188 1.40 -4.74 7.58
CA ALA A 188 0.83 -6.01 7.13
C ALA A 188 1.78 -6.63 6.11
N ALA A 189 2.30 -7.82 6.38
CA ALA A 189 3.25 -8.47 5.49
C ALA A 189 2.51 -8.90 4.21
N LYS A 190 2.86 -8.33 3.05
CA LYS A 190 2.14 -8.56 1.78
C LYS A 190 2.81 -9.59 0.89
N THR A 191 4.13 -9.65 0.92
CA THR A 191 4.91 -10.57 0.09
C THR A 191 6.15 -11.04 0.86
N VAL A 192 6.60 -12.25 0.55
CA VAL A 192 7.76 -12.89 1.18
C VAL A 192 8.49 -13.72 0.13
N ALA A 193 9.82 -13.68 0.13
CA ALA A 193 10.65 -14.42 -0.81
C ALA A 193 11.89 -14.99 -0.13
N VAL A 194 12.50 -16.00 -0.75
CA VAL A 194 13.79 -16.53 -0.32
C VAL A 194 14.89 -15.76 -1.04
N TYR A 195 15.80 -15.18 -0.27
CA TYR A 195 16.98 -14.50 -0.75
C TYR A 195 18.22 -15.38 -0.59
N SER A 196 19.13 -15.38 -1.55
CA SER A 196 20.42 -16.09 -1.42
C SER A 196 21.58 -15.20 -1.84
N THR A 197 22.58 -15.12 -0.96
CA THR A 197 23.80 -14.32 -1.16
C THR A 197 24.75 -14.91 -2.19
N LYS A 198 24.57 -16.18 -2.58
CA LYS A 198 25.43 -16.88 -3.52
C LYS A 198 24.58 -17.65 -4.53
N ASN A 199 24.97 -17.60 -5.80
CA ASN A 199 24.33 -18.36 -6.88
C ASN A 199 24.29 -19.90 -6.66
N ASN A 200 25.04 -20.43 -5.68
CA ASN A 200 25.01 -21.85 -5.31
C ASN A 200 23.91 -22.22 -4.28
N GLY A 201 23.11 -21.27 -3.80
CA GLY A 201 22.01 -21.52 -2.86
C GLY A 201 22.42 -21.71 -1.39
N SER A 202 23.69 -21.46 -1.04
CA SER A 202 24.16 -21.45 0.37
C SER A 202 23.91 -20.10 1.04
N ASN A 203 23.64 -20.09 2.35
CA ASN A 203 23.24 -18.91 3.14
C ASN A 203 22.01 -18.19 2.56
N LYS A 204 20.83 -18.70 2.94
CA LYS A 204 19.54 -18.16 2.56
C LYS A 204 18.95 -17.31 3.68
N ASP A 205 18.31 -16.23 3.29
CA ASP A 205 17.55 -15.34 4.15
C ASP A 205 16.08 -15.32 3.67
N ILE A 206 15.17 -14.94 4.54
CA ILE A 206 13.78 -14.65 4.21
C ILE A 206 13.63 -13.14 4.12
N VAL A 207 13.27 -12.63 2.93
CA VAL A 207 12.97 -11.22 2.72
C VAL A 207 11.47 -11.01 2.65
N TYR A 208 10.99 -9.89 3.19
CA TYR A 208 9.57 -9.55 3.22
C TYR A 208 9.32 -8.10 2.82
N GLY A 209 8.14 -7.86 2.27
CA GLY A 209 7.63 -6.54 1.96
C GLY A 209 6.27 -6.30 2.62
N THR A 210 6.08 -5.10 3.17
CA THR A 210 4.85 -4.71 3.88
C THR A 210 3.97 -3.79 3.03
N ASP A 211 2.69 -3.67 3.42
CA ASP A 211 1.76 -2.71 2.81
C ASP A 211 2.09 -1.25 3.10
N SER A 212 2.85 -0.96 4.16
CA SER A 212 3.39 0.35 4.50
C SER A 212 4.71 0.66 3.79
N GLY A 213 5.19 -0.22 2.91
CA GLY A 213 6.36 0.04 2.06
C GLY A 213 7.70 -0.40 2.63
N HIS A 214 7.73 -0.89 3.87
CA HIS A 214 8.95 -1.41 4.50
C HIS A 214 9.42 -2.70 3.84
N LEU A 215 10.72 -2.79 3.62
CA LEU A 215 11.43 -3.99 3.17
C LEU A 215 12.30 -4.50 4.32
N GLY A 216 12.27 -5.79 4.63
CA GLY A 216 13.12 -6.34 5.69
C GLY A 216 13.60 -7.75 5.39
N ALA A 217 14.54 -8.22 6.21
CA ALA A 217 15.04 -9.59 6.13
C ALA A 217 15.22 -10.25 7.48
N PHE A 218 14.97 -11.56 7.49
CA PHE A 218 15.32 -12.48 8.56
C PHE A 218 16.37 -13.46 8.04
N LYS A 219 17.47 -13.60 8.77
CA LYS A 219 18.47 -14.62 8.53
C LYS A 219 17.97 -15.97 9.02
N ILE A 220 18.14 -17.01 8.21
CA ILE A 220 17.89 -18.39 8.63
C ILE A 220 19.09 -18.86 9.46
N THR A 221 18.84 -19.28 10.70
CA THR A 221 19.83 -19.81 11.64
C THR A 221 19.39 -21.17 12.16
N SER A 222 20.27 -21.90 12.85
CA SER A 222 19.90 -23.15 13.51
C SER A 222 18.84 -22.98 14.60
N GLY A 223 18.64 -21.76 15.12
CA GLY A 223 17.59 -21.43 16.08
C GLY A 223 16.31 -20.89 15.44
N GLY A 224 16.16 -20.98 14.11
CA GLY A 224 15.06 -20.39 13.36
C GLY A 224 15.43 -19.03 12.74
N LEU A 225 14.43 -18.16 12.58
CA LEU A 225 14.60 -16.85 11.96
C LEU A 225 15.12 -15.80 12.96
N GLN A 226 16.11 -15.03 12.55
CA GLN A 226 16.63 -13.89 13.31
C GLN A 226 16.60 -12.62 12.45
N LYS A 227 16.05 -11.51 12.98
CA LYS A 227 16.00 -10.23 12.25
C LYS A 227 17.40 -9.80 11.82
N LYS A 228 17.57 -9.47 10.54
CA LYS A 228 18.85 -9.13 9.92
C LYS A 228 18.96 -7.64 9.63
N TRP A 229 17.99 -7.08 8.91
CA TRP A 229 17.91 -5.66 8.59
C TRP A 229 16.48 -5.24 8.29
N LEU A 230 16.24 -3.94 8.37
CA LEU A 230 14.98 -3.28 8.03
C LEU A 230 15.32 -2.01 7.24
N LYS A 231 14.70 -1.85 6.07
CA LYS A 231 14.73 -0.63 5.28
C LYS A 231 13.35 0.01 5.32
N GLU A 232 13.25 1.14 6.02
CA GLU A 232 12.03 1.92 6.12
C GLU A 232 11.75 2.68 4.81
N ASP A 233 10.47 2.94 4.54
CA ASP A 233 10.03 3.68 3.36
C ASP A 233 9.93 5.18 3.68
N GLU A 234 11.08 5.84 3.77
CA GLU A 234 11.17 7.27 4.10
C GLU A 234 10.40 8.18 3.14
N LYS A 235 10.24 7.75 1.88
CA LYS A 235 9.61 8.52 0.81
C LYS A 235 8.13 8.16 0.62
N ASN A 236 7.58 7.26 1.42
CA ASN A 236 6.23 6.70 1.26
C ASN A 236 5.94 6.29 -0.20
N THR A 237 6.85 5.50 -0.75
CA THR A 237 6.83 4.97 -2.11
C THR A 237 5.79 3.87 -2.31
N GLY A 238 4.87 3.65 -1.37
CA GLY A 238 3.74 2.73 -1.51
C GLY A 238 4.06 1.31 -1.05
N GLY A 239 3.02 0.48 -0.91
CA GLY A 239 3.14 -0.87 -0.39
C GLY A 239 3.91 -1.80 -1.33
N ILE A 240 4.77 -2.67 -0.79
CA ILE A 240 5.52 -3.65 -1.56
C ILE A 240 4.59 -4.80 -1.93
N ASN A 241 4.24 -4.88 -3.22
CA ASN A 241 3.23 -5.81 -3.70
C ASN A 241 3.82 -7.16 -4.13
N CYS A 242 5.04 -7.16 -4.68
CA CYS A 242 5.80 -8.37 -5.03
C CYS A 242 7.32 -8.14 -4.95
N ILE A 243 8.06 -9.18 -4.59
CA ILE A 243 9.53 -9.21 -4.56
C ILE A 243 10.02 -10.28 -5.54
N LEU A 244 11.03 -9.92 -6.32
CA LEU A 244 11.80 -10.81 -7.18
C LEU A 244 13.26 -10.80 -6.73
N VAL A 245 13.84 -11.99 -6.60
CA VAL A 245 15.25 -12.18 -6.27
C VAL A 245 15.94 -12.75 -7.50
N SER A 246 16.91 -12.04 -8.04
CA SER A 246 17.66 -12.47 -9.23
C SER A 246 18.97 -11.71 -9.33
N ASP A 247 20.07 -12.39 -9.68
CA ASP A 247 21.34 -11.76 -10.05
C ASP A 247 21.18 -11.15 -11.46
N PHE A 248 20.56 -9.98 -11.50
CA PHE A 248 20.22 -9.24 -12.72
C PHE A 248 21.37 -8.32 -13.15
N THR A 249 22.08 -7.73 -12.19
CA THR A 249 23.28 -6.93 -12.40
C THR A 249 24.50 -7.75 -12.82
N LYS A 250 24.46 -9.08 -12.64
CA LYS A 250 25.53 -10.02 -13.01
C LYS A 250 26.82 -9.83 -12.21
N ASP A 251 26.70 -9.35 -10.98
CA ASP A 251 27.83 -9.19 -10.06
C ASP A 251 28.11 -10.45 -9.21
N GLY A 252 27.27 -11.48 -9.36
CA GLY A 252 27.39 -12.77 -8.66
C GLY A 252 26.63 -12.82 -7.33
N VAL A 253 26.00 -11.72 -6.92
CA VAL A 253 25.08 -11.62 -5.79
C VAL A 253 23.67 -11.39 -6.33
N SER A 254 22.65 -11.94 -5.66
CA SER A 254 21.28 -11.69 -6.11
C SER A 254 20.88 -10.24 -5.81
N ASP A 255 20.23 -9.58 -6.76
CA ASP A 255 19.56 -8.30 -6.53
C ASP A 255 18.17 -8.53 -5.92
N LEU A 256 17.66 -7.53 -5.19
CA LEU A 256 16.25 -7.44 -4.82
C LEU A 256 15.53 -6.48 -5.76
N ILE A 257 14.54 -6.99 -6.49
CA ILE A 257 13.69 -6.20 -7.37
C ILE A 257 12.31 -6.13 -6.72
N CYS A 258 11.84 -4.94 -6.39
CA CYS A 258 10.59 -4.69 -5.69
C CYS A 258 9.57 -4.00 -6.60
N GLY A 259 8.35 -4.52 -6.64
CA GLY A 259 7.23 -3.94 -7.39
C GLY A 259 6.17 -3.44 -6.42
N ARG A 260 5.88 -2.14 -6.47
CA ARG A 260 4.98 -1.46 -5.51
C ARG A 260 3.56 -1.29 -6.03
N ASP A 261 2.64 -1.01 -5.12
CA ASP A 261 1.20 -0.80 -5.39
C ASP A 261 0.87 0.57 -6.03
N ASN A 262 1.81 1.51 -6.05
CA ASN A 262 1.68 2.76 -6.80
C ASN A 262 2.43 2.73 -8.15
N GLY A 263 3.07 1.61 -8.47
CA GLY A 263 3.75 1.39 -9.74
C GLY A 263 5.24 1.66 -9.76
N PHE A 264 5.86 1.98 -8.63
CA PHE A 264 7.33 1.99 -8.56
C PHE A 264 7.89 0.58 -8.70
N MET A 265 8.83 0.42 -9.63
CA MET A 265 9.77 -0.69 -9.70
C MET A 265 11.12 -0.21 -9.22
N GLU A 266 11.66 -0.88 -8.21
CA GLU A 266 12.92 -0.55 -7.56
C GLU A 266 13.86 -1.73 -7.60
N ILE A 267 15.14 -1.48 -7.87
CA ILE A 267 16.19 -2.49 -7.86
C ILE A 267 17.19 -2.11 -6.78
N PHE A 268 17.51 -3.07 -5.92
CA PHE A 268 18.45 -2.93 -4.84
C PHE A 268 19.58 -3.95 -4.96
N ASN A 269 20.79 -3.50 -4.64
CA ASN A 269 21.98 -4.33 -4.49
C ASN A 269 22.48 -4.29 -3.03
N PHE A 270 23.32 -5.24 -2.65
CA PHE A 270 23.97 -5.34 -1.36
C PHE A 270 25.48 -5.11 -1.48
N GLU A 271 25.98 -4.11 -0.77
CA GLU A 271 27.43 -3.88 -0.61
C GLU A 271 28.01 -4.81 0.48
N GLY A 272 27.86 -6.12 0.29
CA GLY A 272 28.36 -7.16 1.20
C GLY A 272 27.28 -7.92 1.97
N ALA A 273 27.68 -9.04 2.59
CA ALA A 273 26.73 -10.06 3.08
C ALA A 273 25.81 -9.62 4.25
N ASN A 274 26.16 -8.56 4.97
CA ASN A 274 25.42 -8.05 6.13
C ASN A 274 24.92 -6.60 5.94
N ALA A 275 25.09 -6.01 4.75
CA ALA A 275 24.67 -4.63 4.50
C ALA A 275 23.15 -4.54 4.27
N GLU A 276 22.60 -3.35 4.53
CA GLU A 276 21.27 -2.98 4.07
C GLU A 276 21.25 -2.85 2.53
N PRO A 277 20.11 -3.13 1.88
CA PRO A 277 19.98 -2.96 0.44
C PRO A 277 20.08 -1.48 0.03
N THR A 278 20.91 -1.22 -0.97
CA THR A 278 21.12 0.11 -1.57
C THR A 278 20.36 0.19 -2.89
N LEU A 279 19.55 1.25 -3.05
CA LEU A 279 18.76 1.48 -4.26
C LEU A 279 19.68 1.85 -5.42
N ILE A 280 19.63 1.10 -6.52
CA ILE A 280 20.46 1.33 -7.71
C ILE A 280 19.65 1.78 -8.93
N TYR A 281 18.35 1.52 -8.96
CA TYR A 281 17.47 1.95 -10.04
C TYR A 281 16.01 2.07 -9.56
N GLN A 282 15.30 3.07 -10.08
CA GLN A 282 13.88 3.29 -9.81
C GLN A 282 13.17 3.82 -11.05
N THR A 283 11.98 3.30 -11.34
CA THR A 283 11.07 3.82 -12.38
C THR A 283 9.62 3.65 -11.94
N THR A 284 8.70 4.46 -12.46
CA THR A 284 7.26 4.32 -12.20
C THR A 284 6.48 3.85 -13.43
N LEU A 285 5.49 3.01 -13.20
CA LEU A 285 4.49 2.55 -14.18
C LEU A 285 3.10 3.17 -13.97
N ASN A 286 2.92 3.96 -12.90
CA ASN A 286 1.67 4.63 -12.53
C ASN A 286 0.44 3.70 -12.38
N GLU A 287 0.67 2.41 -12.13
CA GLU A 287 -0.33 1.37 -11.89
C GLU A 287 0.27 0.32 -10.95
N THR A 288 -0.53 -0.37 -10.13
CA THR A 288 0.03 -1.43 -9.28
C THR A 288 0.77 -2.47 -10.11
N ILE A 289 2.03 -2.73 -9.76
CA ILE A 289 2.79 -3.87 -10.27
C ILE A 289 2.31 -5.14 -9.58
N THR A 290 1.78 -6.11 -10.33
CA THR A 290 1.20 -7.35 -9.78
C THR A 290 2.18 -8.50 -9.74
N SER A 291 3.13 -8.56 -10.67
CA SER A 291 4.12 -9.64 -10.72
C SER A 291 5.34 -9.19 -11.52
N MET A 292 6.48 -9.78 -11.18
CA MET A 292 7.73 -9.59 -11.88
C MET A 292 8.46 -10.92 -12.02
N ASP A 293 9.25 -11.06 -13.07
CA ASP A 293 10.20 -12.16 -13.25
C ASP A 293 11.33 -11.74 -14.20
N THR A 294 12.43 -12.49 -14.26
CA THR A 294 13.59 -12.17 -15.11
C THR A 294 13.88 -13.25 -16.14
N GLY A 295 14.33 -12.83 -17.33
CA GLY A 295 14.94 -13.74 -18.30
C GLY A 295 15.03 -13.17 -19.71
N LEU A 296 15.31 -14.06 -20.66
CA LEU A 296 15.49 -13.82 -22.09
C LEU A 296 14.12 -13.79 -22.82
N ILE A 297 13.47 -12.63 -22.84
CA ILE A 297 12.06 -12.49 -23.27
C ILE A 297 11.96 -11.95 -24.69
N THR A 298 12.44 -10.73 -24.93
CA THR A 298 12.45 -10.08 -26.24
C THR A 298 13.79 -10.25 -26.98
N ASN A 299 14.84 -10.60 -26.23
CA ASN A 299 16.17 -10.90 -26.73
C ASN A 299 16.68 -12.24 -26.16
N ILE A 300 17.57 -12.92 -26.89
CA ILE A 300 18.23 -14.16 -26.48
C ILE A 300 19.58 -13.94 -25.79
N GLN A 301 20.08 -12.69 -25.71
CA GLN A 301 21.43 -12.39 -25.21
C GLN A 301 21.46 -11.65 -23.87
N LYS A 302 20.42 -10.85 -23.58
CA LYS A 302 20.37 -9.98 -22.39
C LYS A 302 19.13 -10.34 -21.58
N ASP A 303 19.30 -10.49 -20.28
CA ASP A 303 18.19 -10.66 -19.36
C ASP A 303 17.38 -9.37 -19.28
N GLU A 304 16.07 -9.53 -19.15
CA GLU A 304 15.10 -8.47 -19.02
C GLU A 304 14.20 -8.75 -17.83
N ILE A 305 13.70 -7.69 -17.20
CA ILE A 305 12.70 -7.80 -16.13
C ILE A 305 11.33 -7.71 -16.80
N ALA A 306 10.58 -8.83 -16.81
CA ALA A 306 9.17 -8.83 -17.15
C ALA A 306 8.35 -8.29 -15.99
N VAL A 307 7.36 -7.45 -16.30
CA VAL A 307 6.46 -6.83 -15.32
C VAL A 307 5.03 -6.94 -15.82
N SER A 308 4.10 -7.32 -14.93
CA SER A 308 2.66 -7.18 -15.16
C SER A 308 2.07 -6.11 -14.25
N THR A 309 1.12 -5.33 -14.75
CA THR A 309 0.34 -4.37 -13.96
C THR A 309 -1.09 -4.83 -13.72
N TYR A 310 -1.78 -4.20 -12.77
CA TYR A 310 -3.16 -4.52 -12.41
C TYR A 310 -4.13 -4.46 -13.60
N SER A 311 -4.00 -3.45 -14.47
CA SER A 311 -4.83 -3.32 -15.68
C SER A 311 -4.50 -4.36 -16.77
N GLY A 312 -3.47 -5.18 -16.57
CA GLY A 312 -3.06 -6.24 -17.48
C GLY A 312 -2.02 -5.81 -18.52
N LYS A 313 -1.33 -4.67 -18.34
CA LYS A 313 -0.17 -4.32 -19.19
C LYS A 313 0.99 -5.26 -18.86
N ILE A 314 1.59 -5.82 -19.91
CA ILE A 314 2.76 -6.68 -19.82
C ILE A 314 3.94 -5.97 -20.47
N LEU A 315 4.97 -5.70 -19.68
CA LEU A 315 6.11 -4.86 -20.02
C LEU A 315 7.41 -5.63 -19.81
N CYS A 316 8.48 -5.20 -20.46
CA CYS A 316 9.84 -5.68 -20.21
C CYS A 316 10.81 -4.51 -20.08
N PHE A 317 11.78 -4.64 -19.18
CA PHE A 317 12.86 -3.68 -19.00
C PHE A 317 14.20 -4.34 -19.30
N SER A 318 14.90 -3.86 -20.32
CA SER A 318 16.23 -4.35 -20.70
C SER A 318 17.32 -3.41 -20.19
N ASN A 319 18.38 -3.97 -19.59
CA ASN A 319 19.54 -3.19 -19.15
C ASN A 319 20.44 -2.83 -20.34
N HIS A 320 20.68 -1.53 -20.54
CA HIS A 320 21.51 -0.99 -21.62
C HIS A 320 22.84 -0.37 -21.14
N GLN A 321 23.47 -0.94 -20.11
CA GLN A 321 24.79 -0.49 -19.62
C GLN A 321 25.88 -0.34 -20.69
N ASN A 322 25.73 -0.93 -21.90
CA ASN A 322 26.73 -0.87 -22.98
C ASN A 322 26.17 -0.53 -24.38
N ASP A 323 24.90 -0.13 -24.50
CA ASP A 323 24.40 0.32 -25.80
C ASP A 323 24.58 1.83 -25.89
N ALA A 324 25.40 2.29 -26.84
CA ALA A 324 25.61 3.71 -27.07
C ALA A 324 24.25 4.42 -27.21
N PRO A 325 24.00 5.53 -26.49
CA PRO A 325 22.74 6.25 -26.61
C PRO A 325 22.53 6.62 -28.09
N PRO A 326 21.30 6.51 -28.62
CA PRO A 326 21.03 7.01 -29.95
C PRO A 326 21.42 8.50 -29.98
N PRO A 327 22.31 8.92 -30.90
CA PRO A 327 22.83 10.28 -30.87
C PRO A 327 21.68 11.27 -31.10
N LEU A 328 21.57 12.25 -30.20
CA LEU A 328 20.56 13.33 -30.23
C LEU A 328 20.74 14.29 -31.43
N ILE A 329 21.85 14.15 -32.15
CA ILE A 329 22.19 14.90 -33.35
C ILE A 329 22.55 13.86 -34.43
N PRO A 330 21.95 13.89 -35.63
CA PRO A 330 22.40 13.05 -36.73
C PRO A 330 23.80 13.50 -37.14
N SER A 331 24.83 12.93 -36.51
CA SER A 331 26.20 13.07 -37.01
C SER A 331 26.33 12.23 -38.27
N SER A 332 27.07 12.76 -39.25
CA SER A 332 27.33 12.17 -40.57
C SER A 332 28.15 10.87 -40.53
N THR A 333 28.33 10.28 -39.34
CA THR A 333 29.04 9.03 -39.08
C THR A 333 28.18 8.03 -38.30
N THR A 334 26.87 8.01 -38.56
CA THR A 334 26.00 6.90 -38.13
C THR A 334 26.37 5.67 -38.96
N SER A 335 26.78 4.57 -38.31
CA SER A 335 27.08 3.33 -39.02
C SER A 335 25.84 2.86 -39.81
N ALA A 336 26.05 2.34 -41.02
CA ALA A 336 24.95 1.90 -41.90
C ALA A 336 24.02 0.87 -41.22
N ALA A 337 24.52 0.14 -40.21
CA ALA A 337 23.73 -0.78 -39.40
C ALA A 337 22.76 -0.05 -38.43
N ALA A 338 23.18 1.04 -37.80
CA ALA A 338 22.33 1.83 -36.90
C ALA A 338 21.21 2.55 -37.66
N ALA A 339 21.52 3.14 -38.81
CA ALA A 339 20.53 3.79 -39.67
C ALA A 339 19.48 2.80 -40.20
N LYS A 340 19.91 1.61 -40.63
CA LYS A 340 19.01 0.55 -41.10
C LYS A 340 18.12 0.00 -39.97
N THR A 341 18.64 -0.09 -38.75
CA THR A 341 17.88 -0.54 -37.57
C THR A 341 16.83 0.50 -37.15
N ALA A 342 17.17 1.80 -37.18
CA ALA A 342 16.23 2.89 -36.94
C ALA A 342 15.11 2.93 -37.99
N GLU A 343 15.44 2.76 -39.28
CA GLU A 343 14.46 2.74 -40.36
C GLU A 343 13.51 1.54 -40.29
N LEU A 344 14.04 0.35 -39.94
CA LEU A 344 13.24 -0.86 -39.70
C LEU A 344 12.30 -0.68 -38.50
N THR A 345 12.78 -0.04 -37.43
CA THR A 345 11.97 0.26 -36.23
C THR A 345 10.86 1.25 -36.57
N LYS A 346 11.16 2.29 -37.35
CA LYS A 346 10.17 3.26 -37.84
C LYS A 346 9.09 2.59 -38.70
N LYS A 347 9.48 1.80 -39.70
CA LYS A 347 8.52 1.02 -40.53
C LYS A 347 7.67 0.05 -39.71
N ARG A 348 8.25 -0.57 -38.67
CA ARG A 348 7.50 -1.44 -37.75
C ARG A 348 6.48 -0.65 -36.93
N ASN A 349 6.87 0.52 -36.43
CA ASN A 349 5.98 1.40 -35.68
C ASN A 349 4.83 1.92 -36.56
N GLU A 350 5.12 2.34 -37.79
CA GLU A 350 4.09 2.76 -38.76
C GLU A 350 3.08 1.65 -39.05
N LYS A 351 3.54 0.40 -39.26
CA LYS A 351 2.65 -0.76 -39.43
C LYS A 351 1.81 -1.03 -38.19
N LYS A 352 2.39 -0.94 -36.99
CA LYS A 352 1.65 -1.09 -35.73
C LYS A 352 0.59 -0.01 -35.58
N ILE A 353 0.92 1.25 -35.84
CA ILE A 353 -0.02 2.38 -35.78
C ILE A 353 -1.17 2.16 -36.75
N GLN A 354 -0.89 1.74 -37.99
CA GLN A 354 -1.92 1.47 -38.99
C GLN A 354 -2.85 0.32 -38.57
N ALA A 355 -2.30 -0.78 -38.04
CA ALA A 355 -3.09 -1.91 -37.54
C ALA A 355 -3.99 -1.49 -36.36
N VAL A 356 -3.45 -0.76 -35.39
CA VAL A 356 -4.21 -0.25 -34.23
C VAL A 356 -5.32 0.71 -34.68
N THR A 357 -5.05 1.56 -35.68
CA THR A 357 -6.06 2.50 -36.19
C THR A 357 -7.24 1.76 -36.83
N GLN A 358 -6.96 0.75 -37.65
CA GLN A 358 -8.01 -0.09 -38.26
C GLN A 358 -8.81 -0.87 -37.21
N ASP A 359 -8.15 -1.38 -36.17
CA ASP A 359 -8.83 -2.09 -35.08
C ASP A 359 -9.72 -1.15 -34.26
N ILE A 360 -9.28 0.09 -34.00
CA ILE A 360 -10.09 1.13 -33.35
C ILE A 360 -11.36 1.42 -34.16
N GLU A 361 -11.26 1.57 -35.48
CA GLU A 361 -12.42 1.82 -36.33
C GLU A 361 -13.43 0.68 -36.29
N LYS A 362 -12.96 -0.57 -36.45
CA LYS A 362 -13.82 -1.77 -36.35
C LYS A 362 -14.49 -1.88 -34.98
N LEU A 363 -13.74 -1.63 -33.91
CA LEU A 363 -14.28 -1.68 -32.54
C LEU A 363 -15.30 -0.56 -32.29
N LYS A 364 -15.08 0.65 -32.81
CA LYS A 364 -16.06 1.75 -32.75
C LYS A 364 -17.36 1.41 -33.45
N GLU A 365 -17.29 0.81 -34.64
CA GLU A 365 -18.49 0.35 -35.35
C GLU A 365 -19.25 -0.73 -34.59
N LYS A 366 -18.54 -1.73 -34.06
CA LYS A 366 -19.14 -2.79 -33.24
C LYS A 366 -19.78 -2.22 -31.97
N LEU A 367 -19.11 -1.30 -31.29
CA LEU A 367 -19.63 -0.61 -30.10
C LEU A 367 -20.88 0.20 -30.44
N LYS A 368 -20.90 0.92 -31.56
CA LYS A 368 -22.09 1.67 -32.00
C LYS A 368 -23.29 0.77 -32.24
N LYS A 369 -23.08 -0.39 -32.88
CA LYS A 369 -24.14 -1.40 -33.09
C LYS A 369 -24.66 -1.95 -31.76
N GLN A 370 -23.77 -2.37 -30.86
CA GLN A 370 -24.18 -2.89 -29.55
C GLN A 370 -24.84 -1.85 -28.65
N LYS A 371 -24.41 -0.58 -28.70
CA LYS A 371 -25.10 0.51 -27.97
C LYS A 371 -26.51 0.76 -28.50
N ALA A 372 -26.71 0.68 -29.81
CA ALA A 372 -28.05 0.81 -30.39
C ALA A 372 -28.95 -0.37 -30.02
N GLU A 373 -28.41 -1.59 -30.00
CA GLU A 373 -29.11 -2.80 -29.54
C GLU A 373 -29.48 -2.70 -28.06
N TYR A 374 -28.52 -2.33 -27.20
CA TYR A 374 -28.77 -2.09 -25.78
C TYR A 374 -29.80 -0.98 -25.55
N GLY A 375 -29.75 0.11 -26.33
CA GLY A 375 -30.73 1.19 -26.26
C GLY A 375 -32.17 0.72 -26.51
N ARG A 376 -32.36 -0.27 -27.40
CA ARG A 376 -33.67 -0.90 -27.64
C ARG A 376 -34.10 -1.80 -26.49
N MET A 377 -33.17 -2.53 -25.87
CA MET A 377 -33.46 -3.41 -24.73
C MET A 377 -33.67 -2.66 -23.41
N SER A 378 -33.07 -1.47 -23.28
CA SER A 378 -33.10 -0.67 -22.04
C SER A 378 -34.47 -0.04 -21.74
N GLU A 379 -35.41 -0.06 -22.69
CA GLU A 379 -36.80 0.37 -22.47
C GLU A 379 -37.53 -0.57 -21.46
N ASP A 380 -37.03 -1.79 -21.25
CA ASP A 380 -37.60 -2.81 -20.36
C ASP A 380 -37.09 -2.75 -18.89
N HIS A 381 -36.43 -1.65 -18.47
CA HIS A 381 -35.91 -1.45 -17.09
C HIS A 381 -35.01 -2.59 -16.55
N ILE A 382 -34.11 -3.11 -17.38
CA ILE A 382 -33.17 -4.16 -16.96
C ILE A 382 -32.11 -3.56 -16.03
N ALA A 383 -32.01 -4.06 -14.80
CA ALA A 383 -30.95 -3.70 -13.87
C ALA A 383 -29.59 -4.17 -14.39
N VAL A 384 -28.63 -3.26 -14.50
CA VAL A 384 -27.25 -3.60 -14.91
C VAL A 384 -26.35 -3.70 -13.70
N SER A 385 -25.69 -4.85 -13.56
CA SER A 385 -24.63 -5.01 -12.56
C SER A 385 -23.37 -4.26 -12.96
N ALA A 386 -22.69 -3.65 -11.99
CA ALA A 386 -21.36 -3.10 -12.19
C ALA A 386 -20.33 -4.23 -12.39
N GLU A 387 -19.80 -4.37 -13.61
CA GLU A 387 -18.83 -5.40 -13.98
C GLU A 387 -17.36 -4.94 -13.80
N TYR A 388 -17.06 -4.26 -12.69
CA TYR A 388 -15.69 -3.89 -12.33
C TYR A 388 -15.45 -4.12 -10.84
N LYS A 389 -14.19 -4.07 -10.41
CA LYS A 389 -13.83 -4.14 -9.00
C LYS A 389 -13.02 -2.92 -8.62
N ILE A 390 -13.40 -2.26 -7.53
CA ILE A 390 -12.56 -1.24 -6.92
C ILE A 390 -11.45 -1.95 -6.15
N LYS A 391 -10.21 -1.68 -6.53
CA LYS A 391 -9.05 -1.95 -5.68
C LYS A 391 -8.75 -0.68 -4.91
N ASP A 392 -8.98 -0.72 -3.61
CA ASP A 392 -8.84 0.43 -2.73
C ASP A 392 -7.89 0.19 -1.56
N LYS A 393 -7.39 1.28 -1.01
CA LYS A 393 -6.52 1.29 0.18
C LYS A 393 -6.72 2.59 0.93
N PHE A 394 -7.03 2.52 2.22
CA PHE A 394 -7.21 3.68 3.09
C PHE A 394 -6.27 3.55 4.28
N VAL A 395 -5.13 4.27 4.22
CA VAL A 395 -4.02 4.09 5.18
C VAL A 395 -3.59 5.45 5.72
N LEU A 396 -3.27 5.48 7.02
CA LEU A 396 -2.72 6.63 7.70
C LEU A 396 -1.24 6.80 7.32
N ASP A 397 -0.90 7.96 6.78
CA ASP A 397 0.47 8.34 6.45
C ASP A 397 1.16 9.06 7.62
N SER A 398 2.49 9.03 7.60
CA SER A 398 3.40 9.77 8.50
C SER A 398 3.10 11.27 8.60
N SER A 399 2.53 11.88 7.54
CA SER A 399 2.07 13.27 7.54
C SER A 399 0.78 13.53 8.33
N ALA A 400 0.31 12.56 9.11
CA ALA A 400 -0.94 12.59 9.87
C ALA A 400 -2.17 12.86 9.00
N CYS A 401 -2.16 12.29 7.79
CA CYS A 401 -3.25 12.35 6.83
C CYS A 401 -3.56 10.93 6.36
N TRP A 402 -4.82 10.62 6.14
CA TRP A 402 -5.24 9.38 5.51
C TRP A 402 -5.11 9.50 4.00
N ILE A 403 -4.51 8.50 3.37
CA ILE A 403 -4.40 8.39 1.91
C ILE A 403 -5.40 7.33 1.46
N LEU A 404 -6.42 7.76 0.73
CA LEU A 404 -7.33 6.89 0.00
C LEU A 404 -6.80 6.70 -1.42
N THR A 405 -6.36 5.50 -1.76
CA THR A 405 -6.05 5.09 -3.13
C THR A 405 -7.24 4.34 -3.71
N LEU A 406 -7.65 4.70 -4.93
CA LEU A 406 -8.64 3.99 -5.72
C LEU A 406 -8.01 3.57 -7.05
N GLU A 407 -8.15 2.31 -7.42
CA GLU A 407 -7.64 1.76 -8.68
C GLU A 407 -8.67 0.83 -9.32
N LEU A 408 -8.84 0.96 -10.62
CA LEU A 408 -9.72 0.16 -11.47
C LEU A 408 -8.90 -0.45 -12.62
N ASP A 409 -9.42 -1.52 -13.22
CA ASP A 409 -8.89 -2.10 -14.46
C ASP A 409 -9.32 -1.31 -15.72
N CYS A 410 -10.13 -0.28 -15.51
CA CYS A 410 -10.63 0.65 -16.52
C CYS A 410 -10.52 2.10 -16.01
N PRO A 411 -10.60 3.11 -16.89
CA PRO A 411 -10.40 4.49 -16.47
C PRO A 411 -11.49 4.97 -15.49
N ILE A 412 -11.10 5.65 -14.43
CA ILE A 412 -12.00 6.32 -13.49
C ILE A 412 -12.42 7.66 -14.09
N GLU A 413 -13.73 7.86 -14.25
CA GLU A 413 -14.27 9.14 -14.72
C GLU A 413 -14.49 10.10 -13.55
N LEU A 414 -15.05 9.60 -12.46
CA LEU A 414 -15.48 10.41 -11.33
C LEU A 414 -15.43 9.61 -10.02
N ALA A 415 -15.03 10.29 -8.94
CA ALA A 415 -15.21 9.83 -7.57
C ALA A 415 -15.98 10.90 -6.77
N ALA A 416 -17.18 10.57 -6.30
CA ALA A 416 -17.97 11.44 -5.43
C ALA A 416 -17.83 11.00 -3.97
N LEU A 417 -17.51 11.94 -3.09
CA LEU A 417 -17.27 11.71 -1.68
C LEU A 417 -18.42 12.28 -0.86
N GLN A 418 -18.86 11.51 0.12
CA GLN A 418 -19.77 11.92 1.18
C GLN A 418 -19.15 11.52 2.52
N CYS A 419 -19.16 12.43 3.49
CA CYS A 419 -18.74 12.08 4.85
C CYS A 419 -19.68 12.71 5.88
N ASP A 420 -19.98 11.97 6.94
CA ASP A 420 -20.79 12.40 8.09
C ASP A 420 -19.95 13.10 9.19
N VAL A 421 -18.64 13.17 8.99
CA VAL A 421 -17.67 13.84 9.87
C VAL A 421 -16.97 14.97 9.12
N ASP A 422 -16.59 16.02 9.85
CA ASP A 422 -15.80 17.10 9.28
C ASP A 422 -14.37 16.61 8.99
N VAL A 423 -14.00 16.65 7.71
CA VAL A 423 -12.68 16.22 7.24
C VAL A 423 -12.15 17.20 6.22
N GLU A 424 -10.84 17.43 6.26
CA GLU A 424 -10.17 18.31 5.32
C GLU A 424 -9.60 17.51 4.15
N LEU A 425 -10.05 17.82 2.93
CA LEU A 425 -9.45 17.30 1.70
C LEU A 425 -8.21 18.11 1.35
N ILE A 426 -7.06 17.43 1.24
CA ILE A 426 -5.75 17.99 0.94
C ILE A 426 -5.39 17.72 -0.51
N ASP A 427 -4.87 18.73 -1.20
CA ASP A 427 -4.42 18.61 -2.58
C ASP A 427 -3.19 17.70 -2.70
N VAL A 428 -3.19 16.87 -3.73
CA VAL A 428 -2.08 15.97 -4.08
C VAL A 428 -1.53 16.44 -5.42
N ASP A 429 -0.26 16.83 -5.48
CA ASP A 429 0.30 17.45 -6.69
C ASP A 429 0.28 16.51 -7.92
N ALA A 430 0.34 15.19 -7.70
CA ALA A 430 0.20 14.18 -8.76
C ALA A 430 -1.25 13.95 -9.22
N ASN A 431 -2.24 14.47 -8.49
CA ASN A 431 -3.65 14.29 -8.81
C ASN A 431 -4.11 15.38 -9.78
N ILE A 432 -4.46 14.96 -10.99
CA ILE A 432 -4.92 15.81 -12.09
C ILE A 432 -6.45 16.05 -12.08
N ALA A 433 -7.16 15.52 -11.09
CA ALA A 433 -8.60 15.65 -11.00
C ALA A 433 -9.02 17.08 -10.61
N ILE A 434 -10.11 17.54 -11.19
CA ILE A 434 -10.77 18.78 -10.77
C ILE A 434 -11.64 18.46 -9.56
N VAL A 435 -11.42 19.18 -8.45
CA VAL A 435 -12.16 19.01 -7.20
C VAL A 435 -13.24 20.07 -7.06
N SER A 436 -14.48 19.65 -6.87
CA SER A 436 -15.61 20.52 -6.52
C SER A 436 -16.11 20.18 -5.12
N LYS A 437 -16.08 21.15 -4.20
CA LYS A 437 -16.64 21.02 -2.85
C LYS A 437 -18.03 21.66 -2.80
N ASN A 438 -19.05 20.88 -2.47
CA ASN A 438 -20.43 21.35 -2.36
C ASN A 438 -20.80 21.56 -0.90
N LYS A 439 -21.56 22.62 -0.61
CA LYS A 439 -22.09 22.83 0.75
C LYS A 439 -23.16 21.77 1.03
N PRO A 440 -23.04 20.97 2.11
CA PRO A 440 -24.11 20.07 2.51
C PRO A 440 -25.40 20.85 2.81
N GLU A 441 -26.54 20.18 2.64
CA GLU A 441 -27.83 20.71 3.09
C GLU A 441 -27.84 20.87 4.62
N ARG A 442 -28.52 21.91 5.13
CA ARG A 442 -28.48 22.29 6.56
C ARG A 442 -28.97 21.18 7.50
N ASP A 443 -29.91 20.36 7.05
CA ASP A 443 -30.54 19.29 7.84
C ASP A 443 -29.95 17.89 7.56
N SER A 444 -28.91 17.81 6.73
CA SER A 444 -28.24 16.55 6.43
C SER A 444 -27.26 16.16 7.54
N SER A 445 -27.13 14.86 7.80
CA SER A 445 -26.01 14.31 8.59
C SER A 445 -24.66 14.49 7.88
N THR A 446 -24.67 14.84 6.60
CA THR A 446 -23.47 15.03 5.78
C THR A 446 -22.73 16.30 6.17
N LYS A 447 -21.42 16.19 6.41
CA LYS A 447 -20.49 17.28 6.70
C LYS A 447 -19.58 17.61 5.52
N LEU A 448 -19.28 16.63 4.68
CA LEU A 448 -18.52 16.82 3.45
C LEU A 448 -19.28 16.26 2.24
N LEU A 449 -19.38 17.08 1.19
CA LEU A 449 -19.68 16.63 -0.17
C LEU A 449 -18.62 17.14 -1.12
N ALA A 450 -17.93 16.23 -1.80
CA ALA A 450 -16.93 16.59 -2.80
C ALA A 450 -17.01 15.70 -4.03
N THR A 451 -16.53 16.19 -5.16
CA THR A 451 -16.46 15.43 -6.39
C THR A 451 -15.11 15.65 -7.04
N TYR A 452 -14.41 14.56 -7.30
CA TYR A 452 -13.18 14.52 -8.09
C TYR A 452 -13.55 14.04 -9.49
N ARG A 453 -13.29 14.89 -10.49
CA ARG A 453 -13.53 14.57 -11.89
C ARG A 453 -12.21 14.51 -12.65
N ASN A 454 -11.91 13.36 -13.24
CA ASN A 454 -10.69 13.19 -14.02
C ASN A 454 -10.88 13.77 -15.43
N THR A 455 -9.94 14.60 -15.85
CA THR A 455 -9.88 15.16 -17.21
C THR A 455 -9.20 14.19 -18.17
N GLU A 456 -8.20 13.46 -17.70
CA GLU A 456 -7.50 12.42 -18.45
C GLU A 456 -7.94 11.00 -18.08
N SER A 457 -7.54 10.03 -18.90
CA SER A 457 -7.88 8.62 -18.71
C SER A 457 -6.93 7.97 -17.70
N VAL A 458 -7.26 8.08 -16.41
CA VAL A 458 -6.49 7.48 -15.32
C VAL A 458 -7.22 6.28 -14.73
N ASN A 459 -6.48 5.21 -14.46
CA ASN A 459 -7.01 4.01 -13.81
C ASN A 459 -6.86 4.07 -12.29
N ARG A 460 -6.02 4.98 -11.78
CA ARG A 460 -5.68 5.12 -10.36
C ARG A 460 -5.78 6.59 -9.95
N MET A 461 -6.27 6.85 -8.74
CA MET A 461 -6.28 8.18 -8.14
C MET A 461 -6.04 8.11 -6.63
N GLU A 462 -5.44 9.16 -6.07
CA GLU A 462 -5.18 9.31 -4.65
C GLU A 462 -5.92 10.53 -4.09
N ILE A 463 -6.54 10.36 -2.93
CA ILE A 463 -7.24 11.40 -2.20
C ILE A 463 -6.67 11.45 -0.78
N LYS A 464 -6.12 12.60 -0.39
CA LYS A 464 -5.63 12.84 0.97
C LYS A 464 -6.73 13.47 1.83
N VAL A 465 -6.98 12.87 2.99
CA VAL A 465 -8.02 13.26 3.93
C VAL A 465 -7.38 13.45 5.31
N ARG A 466 -7.51 14.65 5.88
CA ARG A 466 -7.13 14.90 7.28
C ARG A 466 -8.36 14.83 8.18
N THR A 467 -8.23 14.04 9.24
CA THR A 467 -9.26 13.81 10.24
C THR A 467 -8.96 14.60 11.52
N VAL A 468 -9.96 14.72 12.39
CA VAL A 468 -9.84 15.33 13.71
C VAL A 468 -10.07 14.24 14.76
N GLU A 469 -9.12 14.07 15.70
CA GLU A 469 -9.33 13.11 16.79
C GLU A 469 -10.55 13.46 17.65
N GLY A 470 -11.27 12.43 18.07
CA GLY A 470 -12.52 12.54 18.81
C GLY A 470 -13.75 12.58 17.90
N GLN A 471 -13.61 12.92 16.61
CA GLN A 471 -14.68 12.79 15.62
C GLN A 471 -14.55 11.46 14.86
N TYR A 472 -15.67 10.78 14.63
CA TYR A 472 -15.68 9.45 14.03
C TYR A 472 -16.99 9.17 13.29
N GLY A 473 -16.91 8.39 12.22
CA GLY A 473 -18.00 8.21 11.27
C GLY A 473 -17.55 7.49 10.00
N THR A 474 -18.26 7.69 8.90
CA THR A 474 -18.04 6.99 7.64
C THR A 474 -17.72 7.96 6.50
N LEU A 475 -16.65 7.68 5.77
CA LEU A 475 -16.35 8.27 4.47
C LEU A 475 -16.86 7.31 3.38
N GLN A 476 -17.82 7.77 2.59
CA GLN A 476 -18.39 7.07 1.46
C GLN A 476 -17.84 7.62 0.16
N VAL A 477 -17.46 6.74 -0.77
CA VAL A 477 -16.93 7.12 -2.07
C VAL A 477 -17.64 6.34 -3.18
N PHE A 478 -18.36 7.07 -4.03
CA PHE A 478 -19.01 6.54 -5.21
C PHE A 478 -18.05 6.65 -6.39
N VAL A 479 -17.54 5.52 -6.86
CA VAL A 479 -16.59 5.45 -7.97
C VAL A 479 -17.37 5.15 -9.25
N LEU A 480 -17.14 5.97 -10.28
CA LEU A 480 -17.76 5.85 -11.59
C LEU A 480 -16.67 5.67 -12.66
N PRO A 481 -16.63 4.55 -13.39
CA PRO A 481 -15.68 4.35 -14.47
C PRO A 481 -16.17 5.00 -15.76
N LYS A 482 -15.23 5.14 -16.70
CA LYS A 482 -15.46 5.58 -18.08
C LYS A 482 -16.01 4.45 -18.95
N LEU A 483 -16.92 3.64 -18.42
CA LEU A 483 -17.59 2.53 -19.11
C LEU A 483 -19.01 2.91 -19.57
N SER A 484 -19.62 2.02 -20.37
CA SER A 484 -21.00 2.11 -20.84
C SER A 484 -21.61 0.70 -20.76
N PRO A 485 -22.75 0.50 -20.06
CA PRO A 485 -23.52 1.49 -19.32
C PRO A 485 -22.80 2.06 -18.09
N LYS A 486 -23.29 3.19 -17.59
CA LYS A 486 -22.73 3.86 -16.41
C LYS A 486 -23.27 3.20 -15.14
N THR A 487 -22.36 2.64 -14.36
CA THR A 487 -22.67 2.05 -13.05
C THR A 487 -21.68 2.56 -12.02
N ALA A 488 -22.17 2.94 -10.84
CA ALA A 488 -21.34 3.40 -9.74
C ALA A 488 -21.26 2.30 -8.66
N GLN A 489 -20.07 2.13 -8.07
CA GLN A 489 -19.87 1.28 -6.90
C GLN A 489 -19.55 2.16 -5.70
N LEU A 490 -20.13 1.83 -4.56
CA LEU A 490 -19.90 2.49 -3.28
C LEU A 490 -18.79 1.76 -2.51
N ALA A 491 -17.72 2.47 -2.19
CA ALA A 491 -16.74 2.06 -1.20
C ALA A 491 -16.94 2.87 0.10
N SER A 492 -16.81 2.24 1.27
CA SER A 492 -17.08 2.86 2.57
C SER A 492 -15.93 2.63 3.54
N TYR A 493 -15.43 3.71 4.15
CA TYR A 493 -14.28 3.70 5.04
C TYR A 493 -14.66 4.26 6.41
N GLN A 494 -14.23 3.60 7.47
CA GLN A 494 -14.52 4.03 8.83
C GLN A 494 -13.43 4.98 9.35
N ILE A 495 -13.83 6.18 9.73
CA ILE A 495 -12.98 7.13 10.46
C ILE A 495 -13.12 6.81 11.93
N ARG A 496 -12.03 6.36 12.55
CA ARG A 496 -11.97 5.96 13.95
C ARG A 496 -11.86 7.18 14.89
N PRO A 497 -12.36 7.11 16.14
CA PRO A 497 -12.20 8.17 17.14
C PRO A 497 -10.75 8.62 17.34
N LEU A 498 -9.82 7.67 17.46
CA LEU A 498 -8.38 7.91 17.54
C LEU A 498 -7.72 7.65 16.18
N SER A 499 -8.27 8.25 15.13
CA SER A 499 -7.86 8.03 13.72
C SER A 499 -6.45 8.49 13.40
N LEU A 500 -5.75 9.22 14.28
CA LEU A 500 -4.36 9.64 14.03
C LEU A 500 -3.34 8.83 14.82
N HIS A 501 -3.76 7.75 15.49
CA HIS A 501 -2.86 6.82 16.16
C HIS A 501 -2.40 5.69 15.24
N GLN A 502 -1.11 5.42 15.23
CA GLN A 502 -0.50 4.32 14.50
C GLN A 502 0.10 3.31 15.47
N ARG A 503 -0.27 2.03 15.30
CA ARG A 503 0.28 0.93 16.09
C ARG A 503 1.79 0.78 15.83
N GLN A 504 2.55 0.65 16.90
CA GLN A 504 3.99 0.37 16.90
C GLN A 504 4.21 -1.15 17.00
N THR A 505 5.22 -1.65 16.29
CA THR A 505 5.53 -3.10 16.24
C THR A 505 6.18 -3.58 17.53
N GLU A 506 7.11 -2.79 18.08
CA GLU A 506 7.84 -3.10 19.30
C GLU A 506 7.56 -2.04 20.37
N LYS A 507 7.94 -2.35 21.62
CA LYS A 507 7.89 -1.40 22.72
C LYS A 507 8.84 -0.23 22.42
N PRO A 508 8.35 1.01 22.30
CA PRO A 508 9.21 2.15 22.02
C PRO A 508 10.21 2.41 23.16
N ALA A 509 11.45 2.76 22.80
CA ALA A 509 12.50 3.08 23.76
C ALA A 509 12.11 4.31 24.62
N GLY A 510 12.45 4.29 25.92
CA GLY A 510 12.17 5.38 26.85
C GLY A 510 10.70 5.55 27.25
N ILE A 511 9.79 4.68 26.79
CA ILE A 511 8.36 4.78 27.14
C ILE A 511 8.10 4.65 28.65
N ASP A 512 8.95 3.91 29.36
CA ASP A 512 8.85 3.74 30.82
C ASP A 512 9.25 5.01 31.58
N ASP A 513 10.03 5.90 30.95
CA ASP A 513 10.49 7.16 31.54
C ASP A 513 9.48 8.31 31.35
N LEU A 514 8.50 8.13 30.46
CA LEU A 514 7.49 9.13 30.16
C LEU A 514 6.47 9.26 31.30
N SER A 515 6.13 10.51 31.65
CA SER A 515 5.02 10.79 32.55
C SER A 515 3.70 10.45 31.85
N MET A 516 3.03 9.40 32.33
CA MET A 516 1.80 8.87 31.74
C MET A 516 0.61 9.06 32.68
N ASN A 517 -0.51 9.50 32.14
CA ASN A 517 -1.83 9.38 32.74
C ASN A 517 -2.31 7.93 32.63
N THR A 518 -3.16 7.47 33.55
CA THR A 518 -3.72 6.10 33.52
C THR A 518 -5.24 6.15 33.56
N LEU A 519 -5.89 5.35 32.71
CA LEU A 519 -7.31 5.07 32.72
C LEU A 519 -7.49 3.54 32.76
N THR A 520 -8.22 3.05 33.76
CA THR A 520 -8.52 1.64 33.91
C THR A 520 -10.01 1.41 33.73
N MET A 521 -10.40 0.60 32.76
CA MET A 521 -11.79 0.22 32.48
C MET A 521 -12.03 -1.18 33.05
N GLN A 522 -12.99 -1.33 33.96
CA GLN A 522 -13.33 -2.60 34.62
C GLN A 522 -14.82 -2.89 34.51
N GLY A 523 -15.19 -4.11 34.13
CA GLY A 523 -16.59 -4.47 33.98
C GLY A 523 -16.79 -5.91 33.50
N PRO A 524 -18.05 -6.34 33.31
CA PRO A 524 -18.40 -7.70 32.91
C PRO A 524 -18.32 -7.89 31.38
N PHE A 525 -17.24 -7.40 30.76
CA PHE A 525 -16.99 -7.58 29.33
C PHE A 525 -15.95 -8.68 29.10
N SER A 526 -16.12 -9.44 28.02
CA SER A 526 -15.14 -10.44 27.62
C SER A 526 -13.89 -9.78 27.03
N PHE A 527 -12.82 -10.57 26.90
CA PHE A 527 -11.62 -10.12 26.18
C PHE A 527 -11.95 -9.69 24.73
N SER A 528 -12.78 -10.48 24.03
CA SER A 528 -13.23 -10.20 22.65
C SER A 528 -14.03 -8.89 22.55
N ASP A 529 -14.87 -8.59 23.56
CA ASP A 529 -15.62 -7.33 23.59
C ASP A 529 -14.69 -6.12 23.64
N MET A 530 -13.67 -6.16 24.50
CA MET A 530 -12.71 -5.05 24.64
C MET A 530 -11.85 -4.90 23.37
N ILE A 531 -11.37 -6.01 22.78
CA ILE A 531 -10.65 -5.97 21.49
C ILE A 531 -11.52 -5.39 20.39
N SER A 532 -12.79 -5.78 20.30
CA SER A 532 -13.74 -5.23 19.32
C SER A 532 -13.95 -3.72 19.51
N TRP A 533 -14.14 -3.25 20.75
CA TRP A 533 -14.27 -1.82 21.03
C TRP A 533 -13.00 -1.05 20.72
N MET A 534 -11.83 -1.63 21.00
CA MET A 534 -10.54 -1.06 20.61
C MET A 534 -10.39 -0.96 19.10
N GLY A 535 -10.69 -2.01 18.33
CA GLY A 535 -10.63 -1.97 16.86
C GLY A 535 -11.64 -1.03 16.21
N GLN A 536 -12.70 -0.65 16.94
CA GLN A 536 -13.61 0.43 16.54
C GLN A 536 -13.11 1.82 16.95
N CYS A 537 -12.22 1.92 17.94
CA CYS A 537 -11.68 3.18 18.45
C CYS A 537 -10.35 3.57 17.82
N LEU A 538 -9.50 2.59 17.54
CA LEU A 538 -8.11 2.72 17.09
C LEU A 538 -7.91 1.98 15.75
N PRO A 539 -7.04 2.50 14.87
CA PRO A 539 -6.57 1.78 13.69
C PRO A 539 -5.76 0.52 14.06
N ASP A 540 -5.67 -0.42 13.13
CA ASP A 540 -4.72 -1.55 13.14
C ASP A 540 -4.71 -2.45 14.39
N VAL A 541 -5.87 -2.56 15.05
CA VAL A 541 -6.11 -3.58 16.09
C VAL A 541 -6.59 -4.87 15.41
N PRO A 542 -5.91 -6.01 15.61
CA PRO A 542 -6.34 -7.31 15.08
C PRO A 542 -7.74 -7.67 15.56
N GLU A 543 -8.59 -8.21 14.68
CA GLU A 543 -9.96 -8.63 15.03
C GLU A 543 -9.98 -9.87 15.92
N LYS A 544 -8.95 -10.73 15.79
CA LYS A 544 -8.79 -11.96 16.55
C LYS A 544 -7.40 -11.99 17.17
N THR A 545 -7.31 -12.46 18.40
CA THR A 545 -6.04 -12.81 19.03
C THR A 545 -6.18 -14.17 19.69
N GLN A 546 -5.09 -14.94 19.73
CA GLN A 546 -5.07 -16.28 20.34
C GLN A 546 -4.65 -16.25 21.82
N THR A 547 -4.42 -15.06 22.38
CA THR A 547 -4.00 -14.86 23.77
C THR A 547 -5.13 -14.25 24.59
N ASP A 548 -5.16 -14.58 25.89
CA ASP A 548 -6.11 -14.01 26.86
C ASP A 548 -5.67 -12.63 27.40
N GLU A 549 -4.44 -12.22 27.07
CA GLU A 549 -3.86 -10.93 27.42
C GLU A 549 -3.02 -10.40 26.25
N VAL A 550 -3.09 -9.09 26.01
CA VAL A 550 -2.29 -8.42 24.98
C VAL A 550 -1.89 -7.01 25.42
N THR A 551 -0.73 -6.56 24.97
CA THR A 551 -0.28 -5.17 25.12
C THR A 551 0.00 -4.58 23.74
N TYR A 552 -0.64 -3.45 23.44
CA TYR A 552 -0.41 -2.69 22.22
C TYR A 552 0.19 -1.31 22.54
N TYR A 553 1.06 -0.86 21.65
CA TYR A 553 1.68 0.46 21.71
C TYR A 553 1.23 1.26 20.49
N PHE A 554 0.81 2.50 20.70
CA PHE A 554 0.39 3.41 19.65
C PHE A 554 1.10 4.75 19.81
N LYS A 555 1.42 5.38 18.68
CA LYS A 555 1.95 6.74 18.62
C LYS A 555 0.99 7.61 17.82
N SER A 556 0.66 8.80 18.32
CA SER A 556 -0.06 9.81 17.55
C SER A 556 0.86 10.34 16.45
N THR A 557 0.47 10.14 15.20
CA THR A 557 1.19 10.65 14.02
C THR A 557 1.23 12.18 13.99
N PHE A 558 0.19 12.84 14.53
CA PHE A 558 0.14 14.29 14.58
C PHE A 558 0.88 14.86 15.80
N GLN A 559 0.61 14.41 17.02
CA GLN A 559 1.14 15.04 18.23
C GLN A 559 2.48 14.44 18.67
N GLY A 560 2.77 13.20 18.28
CA GLY A 560 3.93 12.44 18.76
C GLY A 560 3.71 11.77 20.13
N THR A 561 2.54 11.93 20.73
CA THR A 561 2.13 11.35 22.03
C THR A 561 1.99 9.83 21.96
N MET A 562 2.12 9.16 23.09
CA MET A 562 2.12 7.71 23.21
C MET A 562 0.87 7.19 23.92
N LEU A 563 0.39 6.03 23.50
CA LEU A 563 -0.69 5.28 24.13
C LEU A 563 -0.28 3.81 24.29
N VAL A 564 -0.34 3.31 25.52
CA VAL A 564 -0.17 1.90 25.87
C VAL A 564 -1.52 1.33 26.27
N ALA A 565 -1.96 0.27 25.60
CA ALA A 565 -3.20 -0.41 25.89
C ALA A 565 -2.90 -1.85 26.30
N LYS A 566 -3.15 -2.17 27.58
CA LYS A 566 -2.98 -3.51 28.15
C LYS A 566 -4.36 -4.11 28.44
N ILE A 567 -4.68 -5.22 27.78
CA ILE A 567 -6.03 -5.77 27.71
C ILE A 567 -6.04 -7.20 28.24
N LYS A 568 -7.01 -7.50 29.09
CA LYS A 568 -7.36 -8.86 29.54
C LYS A 568 -8.88 -8.97 29.72
N ALA A 569 -9.40 -10.16 29.94
CA ALA A 569 -10.83 -10.34 30.21
C ALA A 569 -11.27 -9.50 31.43
N GLY A 570 -12.35 -8.71 31.27
CA GLY A 570 -12.93 -7.85 32.32
C GLY A 570 -12.12 -6.60 32.70
N GLU A 571 -10.93 -6.37 32.12
CA GLU A 571 -10.10 -5.21 32.43
C GLU A 571 -9.30 -4.70 31.22
N GLY A 572 -9.35 -3.39 30.98
CA GLY A 572 -8.47 -2.69 30.04
C GLY A 572 -7.76 -1.53 30.73
N VAL A 573 -6.42 -1.54 30.73
CA VAL A 573 -5.59 -0.48 31.29
C VAL A 573 -4.96 0.32 30.15
N PHE A 574 -5.28 1.60 30.10
CA PHE A 574 -4.80 2.53 29.09
C PHE A 574 -3.91 3.57 29.75
N LYS A 575 -2.67 3.71 29.25
CA LYS A 575 -1.72 4.72 29.71
C LYS A 575 -1.37 5.64 28.56
N SER A 576 -1.42 6.96 28.78
CA SER A 576 -1.04 7.94 27.76
C SER A 576 -0.51 9.22 28.37
N ASP A 577 0.48 9.81 27.71
CA ASP A 577 0.99 11.16 27.99
C ASP A 577 0.04 12.26 27.50
N SER A 578 -1.05 11.92 26.79
CA SER A 578 -2.15 12.83 26.42
C SER A 578 -3.44 12.51 27.15
N VAL A 579 -3.95 13.47 27.92
CA VAL A 579 -5.25 13.35 28.61
C VAL A 579 -6.43 13.28 27.63
N SER A 580 -6.32 13.95 26.48
CA SER A 580 -7.36 13.91 25.43
C SER A 580 -7.53 12.52 24.84
N THR A 581 -6.42 11.79 24.61
CA THR A 581 -6.47 10.40 24.14
C THR A 581 -7.28 9.53 25.11
N LEU A 582 -7.05 9.67 26.42
CA LEU A 582 -7.81 8.93 27.43
C LEU A 582 -9.27 9.39 27.53
N ALA A 583 -9.55 10.69 27.36
CA ALA A 583 -10.92 11.21 27.36
C ALA A 583 -11.75 10.59 26.22
N ILE A 584 -11.18 10.55 25.01
CA ILE A 584 -11.80 9.95 23.83
C ILE A 584 -12.06 8.45 24.05
N LEU A 585 -11.06 7.71 24.56
CA LEU A 585 -11.20 6.28 24.88
C LEU A 585 -12.30 6.03 25.91
N LYS A 586 -12.31 6.81 27.00
CA LYS A 586 -13.30 6.69 28.06
C LYS A 586 -14.71 6.90 27.51
N ASP A 587 -14.95 8.00 26.81
CA ASP A 587 -16.25 8.32 26.24
C ASP A 587 -16.73 7.23 25.27
N PHE A 588 -15.85 6.79 24.37
CA PHE A 588 -16.18 5.80 23.36
C PHE A 588 -16.50 4.43 23.99
N ILE A 589 -15.62 3.92 24.85
CA ILE A 589 -15.80 2.61 25.50
C ILE A 589 -17.02 2.64 26.41
N THR A 590 -17.24 3.71 27.18
CA THR A 590 -18.45 3.84 28.01
C THR A 590 -19.72 3.86 27.17
N LYS A 591 -19.72 4.52 26.00
CA LYS A 591 -20.84 4.51 25.05
C LYS A 591 -21.10 3.09 24.48
N GLN A 592 -20.05 2.36 24.10
CA GLN A 592 -20.15 0.99 23.61
C GLN A 592 -20.69 0.03 24.69
N ALA A 593 -20.15 0.12 25.91
CA ALA A 593 -20.62 -0.67 27.05
C ALA A 593 -22.10 -0.39 27.37
N THR A 594 -22.50 0.89 27.37
CA THR A 594 -23.90 1.29 27.59
C THR A 594 -24.82 0.72 26.52
N THR A 595 -24.40 0.73 25.25
CA THR A 595 -25.15 0.14 24.13
C THR A 595 -25.38 -1.36 24.34
N ARG A 596 -24.42 -2.06 24.96
CA ARG A 596 -24.53 -3.47 25.34
C ARG A 596 -25.11 -3.70 26.74
N LYS A 597 -25.62 -2.65 27.40
CA LYS A 597 -26.18 -2.69 28.77
C LYS A 597 -25.19 -3.22 29.82
N MET A 598 -23.90 -2.98 29.64
CA MET A 598 -22.83 -3.36 30.56
C MET A 598 -22.48 -2.18 31.48
N GLN A 599 -22.36 -2.43 32.78
CA GLN A 599 -21.85 -1.44 33.73
C GLN A 599 -20.33 -1.49 33.78
N VAL A 600 -19.68 -0.36 33.49
CA VAL A 600 -18.21 -0.25 33.49
C VAL A 600 -17.77 0.83 34.47
N LYS A 601 -16.83 0.46 35.34
CA LYS A 601 -16.10 1.37 36.22
C LYS A 601 -14.86 1.88 35.48
N SER A 602 -14.56 3.17 35.62
CA SER A 602 -13.47 3.84 34.91
C SER A 602 -12.57 4.67 35.83
N PRO A 603 -11.92 4.06 36.85
CA PRO A 603 -10.92 4.77 37.64
C PRO A 603 -9.80 5.34 36.76
N PHE A 604 -9.30 6.52 37.12
CA PHE A 604 -8.26 7.22 36.38
C PHE A 604 -7.30 7.96 37.31
N GLU A 605 -6.09 8.20 36.83
CA GLU A 605 -5.03 8.99 37.45
C GLU A 605 -4.47 9.95 36.40
N ILE A 606 -4.68 11.25 36.60
CA ILE A 606 -4.19 12.30 35.69
C ILE A 606 -3.05 13.05 36.37
N LYS A 607 -1.92 13.18 35.68
CA LYS A 607 -0.75 13.92 36.15
C LYS A 607 -0.70 15.30 35.51
N ASP A 608 -0.53 16.34 36.32
CA ASP A 608 -0.67 17.73 35.87
C ASP A 608 0.45 18.18 34.90
N ASP A 609 1.62 17.54 34.94
CA ASP A 609 2.79 17.80 34.07
C ASP A 609 2.57 17.37 32.61
N THR A 610 1.72 16.37 32.36
CA THR A 610 1.48 15.81 31.02
C THR A 610 0.97 16.84 30.03
N CYS A 611 0.08 17.75 30.46
CA CYS A 611 -0.44 18.81 29.60
C CYS A 611 0.67 19.79 29.16
N ALA A 612 1.62 20.10 30.05
CA ALA A 612 2.73 20.97 29.71
C ALA A 612 3.65 20.32 28.66
N ASN A 613 3.87 19.01 28.75
CA ASN A 613 4.65 18.25 27.77
C ASN A 613 3.97 18.22 26.40
N VAL A 614 2.65 17.98 26.34
CA VAL A 614 1.91 18.04 25.06
C VAL A 614 1.97 19.44 24.43
N LEU A 615 1.85 20.50 25.23
CA LEU A 615 2.00 21.87 24.74
C LEU A 615 3.41 22.12 24.16
N GLN A 616 4.46 21.54 24.75
CA GLN A 616 5.82 21.62 24.20
C GLN A 616 5.94 20.88 22.86
N LEU A 617 5.29 19.73 22.71
CA LEU A 617 5.25 18.99 21.43
C LEU A 617 4.52 19.77 20.33
N LEU A 618 3.47 20.52 20.67
CA LEU A 618 2.71 21.34 19.73
C LEU A 618 3.40 22.67 19.40
N HIS A 619 4.32 23.14 20.25
CA HIS A 619 4.93 24.46 20.13
C HIS A 619 5.62 24.72 18.79
N PRO A 620 6.49 23.82 18.27
CA PRO A 620 7.13 24.04 16.98
C PRO A 620 6.12 24.19 15.83
N LYS A 621 4.99 23.47 15.89
CA LYS A 621 3.95 23.53 14.86
C LYS A 621 3.22 24.87 14.87
N LEU A 622 2.85 25.36 16.06
CA LEU A 622 2.22 26.67 16.23
C LEU A 622 3.16 27.80 15.80
N GLN A 623 4.42 27.76 16.25
CA GLN A 623 5.41 28.76 15.91
C GLN A 623 5.68 28.80 14.40
N TYR A 624 5.81 27.63 13.76
CA TYR A 624 5.97 27.56 12.30
C TYR A 624 4.79 28.22 11.58
N GLN A 625 3.55 27.86 11.94
CA GLN A 625 2.37 28.46 11.32
C GLN A 625 2.36 29.98 11.49
N LEU A 626 2.67 30.51 12.67
CA LEU A 626 2.72 31.96 12.90
C LEU A 626 3.84 32.65 12.09
N SER A 627 5.00 32.00 11.95
CA SER A 627 6.14 32.53 11.19
C SER A 627 5.90 32.60 9.67
N LEU A 628 4.95 31.84 9.11
CA LEU A 628 4.68 31.83 7.66
C LEU A 628 4.36 33.23 7.13
N SER A 629 3.63 34.05 7.89
CA SER A 629 3.32 35.42 7.47
C SER A 629 4.57 36.28 7.30
N GLU A 630 5.55 36.11 8.17
CA GLU A 630 6.83 36.81 8.08
C GLU A 630 7.68 36.27 6.93
N LYS A 631 7.73 34.95 6.76
CA LYS A 631 8.43 34.32 5.63
C LYS A 631 7.91 34.81 4.29
N VAL A 632 6.58 34.85 4.10
CA VAL A 632 5.95 35.33 2.85
C VAL A 632 6.31 36.78 2.55
N LYS A 633 6.34 37.66 3.57
CA LYS A 633 6.75 39.06 3.38
C LYS A 633 8.20 39.21 2.89
N LEU A 634 9.07 38.23 3.19
CA LEU A 634 10.47 38.26 2.76
C LEU A 634 10.69 37.69 1.36
N ILE A 635 9.74 36.92 0.80
CA ILE A 635 9.92 36.22 -0.48
C ILE A 635 10.23 37.20 -1.62
N ASP A 636 9.44 38.27 -1.76
CA ASP A 636 9.61 39.21 -2.87
C ASP A 636 10.98 39.91 -2.81
N ALA A 637 11.39 40.33 -1.61
CA ALA A 637 12.69 40.95 -1.39
C ALA A 637 13.85 39.98 -1.66
N LEU A 638 13.73 38.71 -1.25
CA LEU A 638 14.76 37.69 -1.49
C LEU A 638 14.87 37.33 -2.97
N LYS A 639 13.74 37.21 -3.69
CA LYS A 639 13.72 36.98 -5.15
C LYS A 639 14.37 38.15 -5.88
N GLU A 640 14.11 39.38 -5.46
CA GLU A 640 14.75 40.56 -6.05
C GLU A 640 16.28 40.54 -5.86
N ILE A 641 16.74 40.13 -4.68
CA ILE A 641 18.18 39.97 -4.39
C ILE A 641 18.80 38.87 -5.26
N GLU A 642 18.17 37.70 -5.40
CA GLU A 642 18.66 36.62 -6.29
C GLU A 642 18.72 37.05 -7.76
N MET A 643 17.78 37.90 -8.20
CA MET A 643 17.80 38.44 -9.56
C MET A 643 18.94 39.43 -9.79
N GLN A 644 19.33 40.19 -8.77
CA GLN A 644 20.39 41.20 -8.84
C GLN A 644 21.79 40.59 -8.64
N GLU A 645 21.93 39.72 -7.65
CA GLU A 645 23.16 39.07 -7.25
C GLU A 645 23.12 37.61 -7.71
N GLN A 646 23.88 37.28 -8.76
CA GLN A 646 23.94 35.90 -9.30
C GLN A 646 24.46 34.86 -8.29
N ASP A 647 25.06 35.31 -7.19
CA ASP A 647 25.52 34.48 -6.07
C ASP A 647 24.80 34.88 -4.78
N VAL A 648 24.03 33.93 -4.22
CA VAL A 648 23.28 34.10 -2.96
C VAL A 648 24.00 33.48 -1.75
N SER A 649 25.28 33.12 -1.89
CA SER A 649 26.08 32.48 -0.82
C SER A 649 26.17 33.31 0.47
N PHE A 650 26.07 34.64 0.35
CA PHE A 650 26.10 35.59 1.46
C PHE A 650 24.83 35.60 2.32
N LEU A 651 23.71 35.05 1.83
CA LEU A 651 22.48 34.93 2.60
C LEU A 651 22.65 33.90 3.73
N SER A 652 21.96 34.14 4.86
CA SER A 652 21.83 33.13 5.90
C SER A 652 21.09 31.89 5.37
N GLU A 653 21.37 30.73 5.94
CA GLU A 653 20.69 29.47 5.57
C GLU A 653 19.16 29.58 5.67
N GLN A 654 18.64 30.33 6.65
CA GLN A 654 17.20 30.60 6.79
C GLN A 654 16.61 31.32 5.57
N TYR A 655 17.33 32.28 4.99
CA TYR A 655 16.86 33.03 3.82
C TYR A 655 17.02 32.23 2.54
N LYS A 656 18.09 31.44 2.42
CA LYS A 656 18.26 30.47 1.32
C LYS A 656 17.10 29.47 1.31
N GLU A 657 16.73 28.93 2.48
CA GLU A 657 15.60 28.00 2.60
C GLU A 657 14.26 28.64 2.16
N ILE A 658 14.02 29.92 2.51
CA ILE A 658 12.82 30.64 2.07
C ILE A 658 12.82 30.84 0.56
N LEU A 659 13.96 31.21 -0.01
CA LEU A 659 14.11 31.44 -1.45
C LEU A 659 13.94 30.13 -2.25
N GLU A 660 14.56 29.05 -1.79
CA GLU A 660 14.42 27.72 -2.43
C GLU A 660 12.97 27.19 -2.37
N ASN A 661 12.27 27.41 -1.25
CA ASN A 661 10.95 26.83 -1.00
C ASN A 661 9.77 27.81 -1.18
N HIS A 662 9.99 28.99 -1.79
CA HIS A 662 9.01 30.08 -1.82
C HIS A 662 7.61 29.67 -2.30
N LYS A 663 7.50 28.83 -3.34
CA LYS A 663 6.20 28.36 -3.86
C LYS A 663 5.42 27.52 -2.85
N SER A 664 6.13 26.67 -2.09
CA SER A 664 5.51 25.87 -1.03
C SER A 664 5.05 26.77 0.11
N ILE A 665 5.89 27.73 0.51
CA ILE A 665 5.57 28.68 1.58
C ILE A 665 4.33 29.52 1.23
N GLU A 666 4.22 30.02 0.01
CA GLU A 666 3.03 30.74 -0.49
C GLU A 666 1.76 29.87 -0.41
N LYS A 667 1.81 28.64 -0.94
CA LYS A 667 0.68 27.68 -0.90
C LYS A 667 0.29 27.30 0.54
N GLU A 668 1.27 27.12 1.41
CA GLU A 668 1.04 26.83 2.83
C GLU A 668 0.42 28.00 3.57
N PHE A 669 0.80 29.24 3.23
CA PHE A 669 0.25 30.45 3.81
C PHE A 669 -1.23 30.63 3.46
N GLU A 670 -1.65 30.30 2.24
CA GLU A 670 -3.09 30.28 1.87
C GLU A 670 -3.91 29.35 2.78
N MET A 671 -3.31 28.26 3.25
CA MET A 671 -3.93 27.27 4.14
C MET A 671 -3.72 27.56 5.63
N GLN A 672 -2.89 28.55 5.98
CA GLN A 672 -2.49 28.89 7.35
C GLN A 672 -3.69 29.13 8.28
N PRO A 673 -4.75 29.89 7.91
CA PRO A 673 -5.86 30.15 8.83
C PRO A 673 -6.56 28.87 9.30
N ARG A 674 -6.78 27.92 8.39
CA ARG A 674 -7.39 26.62 8.71
C ARG A 674 -6.47 25.77 9.58
N ARG A 675 -5.17 25.76 9.28
CA ARG A 675 -4.18 25.01 10.07
C ARG A 675 -4.06 25.54 11.51
N LEU A 676 -4.09 26.87 11.68
CA LEU A 676 -4.11 27.50 13.00
C LEU A 676 -5.40 27.17 13.76
N GLU A 677 -6.56 27.26 13.11
CA GLU A 677 -7.84 26.87 13.73
C GLU A 677 -7.81 25.42 14.20
N PHE A 678 -7.27 24.50 13.39
CA PHE A 678 -7.08 23.10 13.75
C PHE A 678 -6.17 22.92 14.98
N LEU A 679 -4.99 23.57 15.00
CA LEU A 679 -4.06 23.52 16.14
C LEU A 679 -4.69 24.12 17.41
N HIS A 680 -5.39 25.25 17.29
CA HIS A 680 -6.10 25.87 18.40
C HIS A 680 -7.20 24.95 18.94
N GLY A 681 -7.89 24.23 18.05
CA GLY A 681 -8.87 23.20 18.41
C GLY A 681 -8.26 22.10 19.28
N ILE A 682 -7.07 21.60 18.93
CA ILE A 682 -6.35 20.59 19.72
C ILE A 682 -6.03 21.12 21.12
N VAL A 683 -5.49 22.34 21.23
CA VAL A 683 -5.14 22.93 22.54
C VAL A 683 -6.38 23.18 23.40
N LYS A 684 -7.48 23.66 22.81
CA LYS A 684 -8.76 23.84 23.51
C LYS A 684 -9.33 22.52 24.01
N ASN A 685 -9.27 21.47 23.20
CA ASN A 685 -9.73 20.13 23.59
C ASN A 685 -8.89 19.58 24.75
N LEU A 686 -7.56 19.70 24.67
CA LEU A 686 -6.65 19.32 25.75
C LEU A 686 -7.01 20.03 27.07
N TYR A 687 -7.30 21.33 27.01
CA TYR A 687 -7.74 22.09 28.17
C TYR A 687 -9.07 21.56 28.73
N ASN A 688 -10.09 21.41 27.88
CA ASN A 688 -11.40 20.89 28.30
C ASN A 688 -11.30 19.50 28.92
N ASP A 689 -10.54 18.59 28.30
CA ASP A 689 -10.42 17.20 28.75
C ASP A 689 -9.73 17.09 30.11
N LYS A 690 -8.71 17.92 30.37
CA LYS A 690 -8.05 18.03 31.69
C LYS A 690 -9.07 18.28 32.80
N TYR A 691 -9.96 19.25 32.63
CA TYR A 691 -10.96 19.62 33.64
C TYR A 691 -12.18 18.69 33.64
N LYS A 692 -12.50 18.07 32.50
CA LYS A 692 -13.55 17.05 32.41
C LYS A 692 -13.24 15.84 33.30
N PHE A 693 -11.99 15.39 33.36
CA PHE A 693 -11.57 14.36 34.32
C PHE A 693 -11.68 14.82 35.78
N LYS A 694 -11.53 16.12 36.07
CA LYS A 694 -11.77 16.71 37.40
C LYS A 694 -13.26 16.97 37.70
N GLY A 695 -14.17 16.63 36.78
CA GLY A 695 -15.61 16.87 36.92
C GLY A 695 -16.02 18.34 36.80
N GLN A 696 -15.18 19.20 36.21
CA GLN A 696 -15.38 20.63 36.11
C GLN A 696 -15.69 21.05 34.66
N ASN A 697 -16.63 22.00 34.49
CA ASN A 697 -16.92 22.59 33.19
C ASN A 697 -16.22 23.94 33.04
N VAL A 698 -15.27 24.01 32.09
CA VAL A 698 -14.44 25.20 31.84
C VAL A 698 -14.75 25.89 30.50
N SER A 699 -15.92 25.61 29.90
CA SER A 699 -16.30 26.16 28.59
C SER A 699 -16.24 27.70 28.54
N HIS A 700 -16.53 28.36 29.66
CA HIS A 700 -16.49 29.83 29.80
C HIS A 700 -15.06 30.41 29.73
N LYS A 701 -14.01 29.61 29.99
CA LYS A 701 -12.60 30.02 29.90
C LYS A 701 -12.02 29.89 28.47
N LEU A 702 -12.71 29.18 27.56
CA LEU A 702 -12.22 28.93 26.19
C LEU A 702 -12.04 30.19 25.33
N PRO A 703 -12.89 31.25 25.42
CA PRO A 703 -12.63 32.50 24.71
C PRO A 703 -11.37 33.21 25.17
N VAL A 704 -11.02 33.11 26.46
CA VAL A 704 -9.78 33.68 27.01
C VAL A 704 -8.57 32.93 26.46
N LEU A 705 -8.63 31.59 26.46
CA LEU A 705 -7.59 30.76 25.86
C LEU A 705 -7.43 31.05 24.36
N GLN A 706 -8.52 31.28 23.62
CA GLN A 706 -8.46 31.69 22.22
C GLN A 706 -7.65 32.98 22.04
N GLY A 707 -7.89 34.00 22.88
CA GLY A 707 -7.12 35.24 22.84
C GLY A 707 -5.63 35.06 23.16
N LEU A 708 -5.27 34.12 24.05
CA LEU A 708 -3.88 33.76 24.33
C LEU A 708 -3.23 33.04 23.14
N LEU A 709 -3.97 32.17 22.45
CA LEU A 709 -3.46 31.44 21.28
C LEU A 709 -3.24 32.36 20.07
N GLU A 710 -4.01 33.44 19.93
CA GLU A 710 -3.80 34.44 18.87
C GLU A 710 -2.52 35.26 19.05
N LYS A 711 -2.14 35.55 20.30
CA LYS A 711 -0.88 36.26 20.63
C LYS A 711 0.32 35.31 20.78
N TYR A 712 0.00 34.07 21.12
CA TYR A 712 0.87 32.92 21.34
C TYR A 712 2.19 33.20 22.07
N ASP A 713 2.19 32.94 23.38
CA ASP A 713 3.40 32.68 24.17
C ASP A 713 3.24 31.36 24.90
N LEU A 714 4.24 30.46 24.78
CA LEU A 714 4.17 29.12 25.36
C LEU A 714 4.05 29.17 26.89
N LYS A 715 4.74 30.10 27.56
CA LYS A 715 4.75 30.18 29.02
C LYS A 715 3.41 30.72 29.52
N GLU A 716 2.82 31.71 28.84
CA GLU A 716 1.49 32.21 29.18
C GLU A 716 0.41 31.14 29.02
N VAL A 717 0.46 30.36 27.94
CA VAL A 717 -0.47 29.23 27.72
C VAL A 717 -0.27 28.14 28.78
N GLN A 718 0.97 27.77 29.11
CA GLN A 718 1.25 26.81 30.18
C GLN A 718 0.78 27.32 31.55
N ALA A 719 1.00 28.61 31.86
CA ALA A 719 0.53 29.23 33.09
C ALA A 719 -1.00 29.21 33.17
N PHE A 720 -1.69 29.47 32.07
CA PHE A 720 -3.15 29.36 32.00
C PHE A 720 -3.65 27.93 32.27
N PHE A 721 -2.92 26.91 31.80
CA PHE A 721 -3.21 25.50 32.11
C PHE A 721 -2.94 25.13 33.58
N ALA A 722 -2.02 25.83 34.25
CA ALA A 722 -1.70 25.62 35.66
C ALA A 722 -2.67 26.32 36.62
N GLN A 723 -3.32 27.39 36.18
CA GLN A 723 -4.31 28.13 36.95
C GLN A 723 -5.59 27.28 37.14
N SER A 724 -5.71 26.69 38.32
CA SER A 724 -6.90 25.93 38.75
C SER A 724 -8.07 26.88 39.01
#